data_AF-A0A5N1III7-F1
#
_entry.id   AF-A0A5N1III7-F1
#
_cell.length_a   1.000
_cell.length_b   1.000
_cell.length_c   1.000
_cell.angle_alpha   90.00
_cell.angle_beta   90.00
_cell.angle_gamma   90.00
#
_symmetry.space_group_name_H-M   'P 1'
#
loop_
_entity.id
_entity.type
_entity.pdbx_description
1 polymer ?
#
loop_
_entity_poly.entity_id
_entity_poly.type
_entity_poly.pdbx_seq_one_letter_code
_entity_poly.pdbx_strand_id
1 'polypeptide(L)'
;MKKKFLKFLMGCSLLINCEIGQAQTTPEPCGTMEFLTQQFKVDPDYKSRLDQLEKQTKAYIANYSPASQRRLGTITIPVVVHIVSPGPTMGYVTDQQVHSQITALNRDFSKSNSDIANVPAAFVSLAADIQIQFQLASILRASTSLSVFEKRNIGDINKIGFSPMNSSAAWDRDRYLNIWVCDLEAGFNGYGAPPLGDPRIDGVVLDYQVFGTQGTVLPNFNLGRTAVHEVGHWLNLKHIFGESHDANGYPDCNDDDEVSDTPKQQGPNYNCPSFPTNTQACDKSLPNGTMFMNFMDYTDQSCSLMFTEGQKRRMEAALEYGGRKLIGCNSTYTMPSILTISGQTDVDCLGELTYTTESLPNTAYSWSLPSGWSVIGSANESVIKIKQNSNPSLPATISVTATSSCNPAVTRNGSLTITGIKSKLSPSPTVSGVPTIMCPPVNMFDQGISIQASHPANVTSYKFEIYPGHAVNIKESSDNWGSPKKPSILDQATHIRTLIANSQVTLIVADANYSGYVNLKVYAYSPSCNDYSDPAEYSFWVGSPITPNFTGTTKINASAGSQFNLTLTGGDIRTGTFNLVYPSNWILDMIGDPIQYGFGRYLFNYTVTIPPGTPNRNYNISTSTSNACGTTVSNLVTVCVGGGCRFSSAGTNYSIYPNPATDIVNITAEKKNSVQGQSIKTMQSLADYNLFNNQGKVVRKGKLSSESNSIETMNLPKGLYYLHINSGNEIIKEQIIIQ
;
A
#
# COMPACT_ATOMS: atom_id res chain seq x y z
N MET A 1 -69.34 45.82 57.81
CA MET A 1 -69.81 46.41 56.53
C MET A 1 -70.01 45.30 55.51
N LYS A 2 -71.02 45.45 54.66
CA LYS A 2 -71.72 44.39 53.90
C LYS A 2 -70.99 43.95 52.60
N LYS A 3 -70.99 42.62 52.36
CA LYS A 3 -71.34 41.83 51.14
C LYS A 3 -70.67 42.23 49.79
N LYS A 4 -70.11 41.30 49.00
CA LYS A 4 -70.71 40.15 48.27
C LYS A 4 -69.62 39.11 47.90
N PHE A 5 -69.81 37.79 48.09
CA PHE A 5 -70.25 36.77 47.09
C PHE A 5 -69.43 36.80 45.77
N LEU A 6 -68.76 35.75 45.28
CA LEU A 6 -69.31 34.45 44.83
C LEU A 6 -68.20 33.42 44.49
N LYS A 7 -68.56 32.14 44.63
CA LYS A 7 -67.85 30.87 44.37
C LYS A 7 -67.43 30.65 42.91
N PHE A 8 -66.34 29.91 42.67
CA PHE A 8 -66.41 28.62 41.93
C PHE A 8 -65.21 27.70 42.23
N LEU A 9 -65.50 26.41 42.17
CA LEU A 9 -64.73 25.24 42.57
C LEU A 9 -63.83 24.73 41.43
N MET A 10 -62.83 23.92 41.84
CA MET A 10 -62.33 22.71 41.16
C MET A 10 -61.09 22.84 40.25
N GLY A 11 -59.99 22.16 40.66
CA GLY A 11 -59.08 21.52 39.70
C GLY A 11 -57.58 21.60 39.99
N CYS A 12 -57.01 20.45 40.37
CA CYS A 12 -55.59 20.06 40.23
C CYS A 12 -54.52 20.76 41.07
N SER A 13 -54.23 20.11 42.19
CA SER A 13 -52.94 20.07 42.88
C SER A 13 -51.79 19.63 41.97
N LEU A 14 -50.77 20.48 41.82
CA LEU A 14 -49.39 20.14 41.48
C LEU A 14 -48.47 21.16 42.17
N LEU A 15 -47.82 20.70 43.25
CA LEU A 15 -46.78 21.45 43.96
C LEU A 15 -45.52 21.43 43.08
N ILE A 16 -45.15 22.58 42.52
CA ILE A 16 -43.83 22.81 41.93
C ILE A 16 -42.98 23.45 43.03
N ASN A 17 -42.09 22.65 43.62
CA ASN A 17 -40.95 23.18 44.37
C ASN A 17 -40.01 23.86 43.38
N CYS A 18 -39.90 25.18 43.49
CA CYS A 18 -38.90 25.97 42.80
C CYS A 18 -37.59 25.84 43.58
N GLU A 19 -36.75 24.88 43.20
CA GLU A 19 -35.35 24.85 43.61
C GLU A 19 -34.55 25.76 42.68
N ILE A 20 -34.02 26.84 43.23
CA ILE A 20 -33.05 27.70 42.57
C ILE A 20 -31.76 26.88 42.47
N GLY A 21 -31.55 26.21 41.33
CA GLY A 21 -30.29 25.59 40.99
C GLY A 21 -29.22 26.67 40.85
N GLN A 22 -28.35 26.80 41.84
CA GLN A 22 -27.05 27.43 41.61
C GLN A 22 -26.25 26.49 40.72
N ALA A 23 -25.96 26.91 39.50
CA ALA A 23 -24.98 26.27 38.65
C ALA A 23 -23.64 26.30 39.38
N GLN A 24 -23.24 25.15 39.93
CA GLN A 24 -21.95 24.99 40.58
C GLN A 24 -20.91 24.86 39.46
N THR A 25 -20.34 25.99 39.04
CA THR A 25 -19.16 26.02 38.16
C THR A 25 -18.02 25.32 38.89
N THR A 26 -17.69 24.10 38.48
CA THR A 26 -16.45 23.43 38.88
C THR A 26 -15.28 24.32 38.47
N PRO A 27 -14.29 24.61 39.34
CA PRO A 27 -13.15 25.43 38.97
C PRO A 27 -12.43 24.82 37.77
N GLU A 28 -12.30 25.57 36.68
CA GLU A 28 -11.49 25.17 35.54
C GLU A 28 -10.01 25.22 35.95
N PRO A 29 -9.28 24.08 35.90
CA PRO A 29 -7.91 24.04 36.34
C PRO A 29 -6.98 24.88 35.44
N CYS A 30 -7.24 24.96 34.13
CA CYS A 30 -6.46 25.72 33.14
C CYS A 30 -7.21 26.98 32.70
N GLY A 31 -6.49 28.10 32.55
CA GLY A 31 -7.03 29.39 32.09
C GLY A 31 -6.62 29.80 30.67
N THR A 32 -6.09 28.89 29.86
CA THR A 32 -5.57 29.20 28.51
C THR A 32 -6.65 29.81 27.60
N MET A 33 -7.91 29.38 27.74
CA MET A 33 -9.02 29.91 26.94
C MET A 33 -9.47 31.30 27.37
N GLU A 34 -9.43 31.60 28.68
CA GLU A 34 -9.64 32.96 29.16
C GLU A 34 -8.51 33.87 28.75
N PHE A 35 -7.26 33.39 28.79
CA PHE A 35 -6.11 34.12 28.27
C PHE A 35 -6.36 34.52 26.82
N LEU A 36 -6.66 33.55 25.94
CA LEU A 36 -6.98 33.81 24.53
C LEU A 36 -8.15 34.78 24.37
N THR A 37 -9.22 34.60 25.14
CA THR A 37 -10.40 35.47 25.09
C THR A 37 -10.06 36.92 25.44
N GLN A 38 -9.17 37.15 26.41
CA GLN A 38 -8.70 38.50 26.71
C GLN A 38 -7.74 39.02 25.64
N GLN A 39 -6.81 38.19 25.16
CA GLN A 39 -5.84 38.61 24.15
C GLN A 39 -6.51 38.95 22.82
N PHE A 40 -7.58 38.28 22.41
CA PHE A 40 -8.34 38.65 21.21
C PHE A 40 -9.04 40.02 21.31
N LYS A 41 -9.31 40.50 22.53
CA LYS A 41 -9.82 41.87 22.74
C LYS A 41 -8.71 42.91 22.66
N VAL A 42 -7.51 42.55 23.13
CA VAL A 42 -6.34 43.43 23.14
C VAL A 42 -5.70 43.53 21.76
N ASP A 43 -5.59 42.40 21.06
CA ASP A 43 -5.03 42.26 19.72
C ASP A 43 -6.02 41.51 18.81
N PRO A 44 -6.85 42.25 18.04
CA PRO A 44 -7.82 41.66 17.11
C PRO A 44 -7.20 40.80 16.01
N ASP A 45 -5.94 41.02 15.65
CA ASP A 45 -5.25 40.27 14.59
C ASP A 45 -4.69 38.93 15.10
N TYR A 46 -4.65 38.73 16.42
CA TYR A 46 -4.09 37.51 17.00
C TYR A 46 -4.81 36.25 16.55
N LYS A 47 -6.15 36.29 16.45
CA LYS A 47 -6.94 35.17 15.94
C LYS A 47 -6.55 34.79 14.50
N SER A 48 -6.37 35.78 13.63
CA SER A 48 -5.95 35.56 12.24
C SER A 48 -4.56 34.90 12.16
N ARG A 49 -3.64 35.29 13.05
CA ARG A 49 -2.30 34.66 13.15
C ARG A 49 -2.38 33.20 13.60
N LEU A 50 -3.25 32.87 14.55
CA LEU A 50 -3.50 31.48 14.96
C LEU A 50 -4.15 30.65 13.83
N ASP A 51 -5.11 31.22 13.10
CA ASP A 51 -5.72 30.55 11.93
C ASP A 51 -4.69 30.27 10.84
N GLN A 52 -3.74 31.19 10.63
CA GLN A 52 -2.62 30.98 9.70
C GLN A 52 -1.66 29.89 10.19
N LEU A 53 -1.34 29.90 11.49
CA LEU A 53 -0.51 28.86 12.11
C LEU A 53 -1.16 27.48 12.01
N GLU A 54 -2.48 27.38 12.16
CA GLU A 54 -3.19 26.11 12.00
C GLU A 54 -3.05 25.57 10.56
N LYS A 55 -3.19 26.44 9.55
CA LYS A 55 -2.95 26.06 8.14
C LYS A 55 -1.52 25.56 7.91
N GLN A 56 -0.53 26.23 8.50
CA GLN A 56 0.87 25.82 8.41
C GLN A 56 1.12 24.49 9.13
N THR A 57 0.49 24.28 10.29
CA THR A 57 0.58 23.04 11.07
C THR A 57 -0.02 21.87 10.32
N LYS A 58 -1.22 22.03 9.75
CA LYS A 58 -1.85 21.00 8.90
C LYS A 58 -0.99 20.65 7.69
N ALA A 59 -0.42 21.66 7.01
CA ALA A 59 0.50 21.44 5.89
C ALA A 59 1.79 20.73 6.32
N TYR A 60 2.34 21.06 7.49
CA TYR A 60 3.52 20.41 8.06
C TYR A 60 3.25 18.93 8.33
N ILE A 61 2.14 18.60 8.99
CA ILE A 61 1.76 17.23 9.31
C ILE A 61 1.47 16.41 8.05
N ALA A 62 0.74 16.98 7.08
CA ALA A 62 0.40 16.28 5.84
C ALA A 62 1.63 15.94 4.97
N ASN A 63 2.70 16.74 5.06
CA ASN A 63 3.94 16.52 4.32
C ASN A 63 5.06 15.94 5.21
N TYR A 64 4.72 15.48 6.43
CA TYR A 64 5.71 15.02 7.38
C TYR A 64 6.48 13.80 6.85
N SER A 65 7.80 13.91 6.81
CA SER A 65 8.71 12.78 6.63
C SER A 65 9.90 12.91 7.59
N PRO A 66 10.56 11.81 8.00
CA PRO A 66 11.78 11.90 8.79
C PRO A 66 12.88 12.76 8.14
N ALA A 67 12.88 12.87 6.80
CA ALA A 67 13.81 13.72 6.05
C ALA A 67 13.41 15.21 6.04
N SER A 68 12.13 15.54 6.32
CA SER A 68 11.59 16.90 6.35
C SER A 68 11.75 17.61 7.69
N GLN A 69 12.26 16.91 8.72
CA GLN A 69 12.50 17.48 10.04
C GLN A 69 13.64 18.51 9.99
N ARG A 70 13.30 19.79 10.22
CA ARG A 70 14.27 20.90 10.31
C ARG A 70 15.05 20.91 11.63
N ARG A 71 14.52 20.26 12.68
CA ARG A 71 15.13 20.15 14.00
C ARG A 71 15.36 18.67 14.27
N LEU A 72 16.59 18.21 14.09
CA LEU A 72 16.95 16.81 14.27
C LEU A 72 17.28 16.48 15.71
N GLY A 73 16.81 15.31 16.17
CA GLY A 73 17.08 14.80 17.50
C GLY A 73 16.40 15.61 18.60
N THR A 74 16.94 15.51 19.82
CA THR A 74 16.36 16.16 20.99
C THR A 74 16.53 17.67 20.95
N ILE A 75 15.42 18.41 21.00
CA ILE A 75 15.39 19.87 21.01
C ILE A 75 15.57 20.37 22.44
N THR A 76 16.66 21.08 22.72
CA THR A 76 16.85 21.74 24.02
C THR A 76 16.14 23.09 24.07
N ILE A 77 15.26 23.26 25.06
CA ILE A 77 14.56 24.50 25.38
C ILE A 77 15.17 25.10 26.66
N PRO A 78 15.89 26.23 26.54
CA PRO A 78 16.30 27.01 27.71
C PRO A 78 15.08 27.53 28.47
N VAL A 79 15.05 27.36 29.79
CA VAL A 79 13.93 27.77 30.66
C VAL A 79 14.37 28.83 31.65
N VAL A 80 13.61 29.91 31.77
CA VAL A 80 13.78 30.93 32.82
C VAL A 80 12.57 30.86 33.73
N VAL A 81 12.80 30.61 35.01
CA VAL A 81 11.73 30.52 36.01
C VAL A 81 11.70 31.80 36.84
N HIS A 82 10.56 32.48 36.80
CA HIS A 82 10.31 33.74 37.47
C HIS A 82 9.38 33.52 38.68
N ILE A 83 9.90 33.63 39.90
CA ILE A 83 9.12 33.47 41.13
C ILE A 83 8.69 34.86 41.60
N VAL A 84 7.38 35.15 41.54
CA VAL A 84 6.81 36.47 41.81
C VAL A 84 5.98 36.44 43.10
N SER A 85 6.31 37.28 44.09
CA SER A 85 5.68 37.21 45.42
C SER A 85 5.48 38.55 46.14
N PRO A 86 4.39 38.73 46.92
CA PRO A 86 4.19 39.90 47.79
C PRO A 86 5.13 39.99 49.00
N GLY A 87 5.83 38.92 49.36
CA GLY A 87 6.66 38.85 50.57
C GLY A 87 7.38 37.50 50.71
N PRO A 88 8.00 37.19 51.86
CA PRO A 88 8.79 35.95 52.01
C PRO A 88 7.95 34.67 51.97
N THR A 89 6.62 34.76 51.97
CA THR A 89 5.70 33.61 51.99
C THR A 89 5.65 32.78 50.71
N MET A 90 6.02 33.29 49.52
CA MET A 90 6.36 32.44 48.35
C MET A 90 7.87 32.23 48.20
N GLY A 91 8.68 32.81 49.10
CA GLY A 91 10.08 32.47 49.26
C GLY A 91 10.33 31.00 49.59
N TYR A 92 9.26 30.22 49.89
CA TYR A 92 9.31 28.77 50.08
C TYR A 92 9.38 27.96 48.78
N VAL A 93 9.09 28.53 47.60
CA VAL A 93 9.41 27.85 46.34
C VAL A 93 10.93 27.83 46.22
N THR A 94 11.53 26.75 46.69
CA THR A 94 13.00 26.58 46.71
C THR A 94 13.54 26.33 45.32
N ASP A 95 14.83 26.60 45.10
CA ASP A 95 15.50 26.22 43.86
C ASP A 95 15.40 24.70 43.61
N GLN A 96 15.36 23.89 44.69
CA GLN A 96 15.14 22.44 44.60
C GLN A 96 13.74 22.11 44.05
N GLN A 97 12.71 22.85 44.45
CA GLN A 97 11.36 22.70 43.87
C GLN A 97 11.35 23.10 42.39
N VAL A 98 12.05 24.18 42.01
CA VAL A 98 12.24 24.56 40.60
C VAL A 98 12.92 23.45 39.80
N HIS A 99 14.04 22.93 40.29
CA HIS A 99 14.74 21.81 39.66
C HIS A 99 13.83 20.58 39.54
N SER A 100 13.02 20.29 40.56
CA SER A 100 12.08 19.18 40.52
C SER A 100 11.02 19.32 39.42
N GLN A 101 10.60 20.54 39.10
CA GLN A 101 9.69 20.79 37.97
C GLN A 101 10.40 20.60 36.62
N ILE A 102 11.63 21.07 36.49
CA ILE A 102 12.42 20.86 35.27
C ILE A 102 12.67 19.36 35.04
N THR A 103 12.89 18.59 36.11
CA THR A 103 12.97 17.13 36.04
C THR A 103 11.64 16.51 35.60
N ALA A 104 10.50 16.95 36.14
CA ALA A 104 9.18 16.45 35.75
C ALA A 104 8.84 16.75 34.27
N LEU A 105 9.15 17.96 33.79
CA LEU A 105 9.01 18.31 32.36
C LEU A 105 9.85 17.37 31.48
N ASN A 106 11.13 17.19 31.80
CA ASN A 106 12.00 16.27 31.04
C ASN A 106 11.50 14.82 31.10
N ARG A 107 10.98 14.37 32.24
CA ARG A 107 10.43 13.02 32.43
C ARG A 107 9.26 12.77 31.48
N ASP A 108 8.27 13.66 31.49
CA ASP A 108 7.01 13.46 30.76
C ASP A 108 7.17 13.75 29.26
N PHE A 109 7.98 14.74 28.85
CA PHE A 109 8.26 15.02 27.43
C PHE A 109 9.19 13.99 26.77
N SER A 110 9.94 13.20 27.53
CA SER A 110 10.76 12.10 27.00
C SER A 110 10.10 10.72 27.11
N LYS A 111 8.84 10.65 27.55
CA LYS A 111 8.12 9.39 27.83
C LYS A 111 8.90 8.47 28.80
N SER A 112 9.67 9.05 29.71
CA SER A 112 10.47 8.30 30.71
C SER A 112 9.79 8.21 32.06
N ASN A 113 8.54 8.66 32.17
CA ASN A 113 7.70 8.49 33.35
C ASN A 113 7.37 7.02 33.60
N SER A 114 7.64 6.52 34.80
CA SER A 114 7.46 5.10 35.13
C SER A 114 6.00 4.64 35.08
N ASP A 115 5.07 5.55 35.32
CA ASP A 115 3.63 5.30 35.26
C ASP A 115 3.07 5.27 33.82
N ILE A 116 3.91 5.48 32.79
CA ILE A 116 3.56 5.17 31.40
C ILE A 116 3.12 3.70 31.22
N ALA A 117 3.56 2.81 32.11
CA ALA A 117 3.14 1.42 32.17
C ALA A 117 1.62 1.26 32.44
N ASN A 118 0.96 2.30 32.96
CA ASN A 118 -0.48 2.31 33.21
C ASN A 118 -1.30 2.80 32.00
N VAL A 119 -0.65 3.20 30.89
CA VAL A 119 -1.36 3.52 29.65
C VAL A 119 -2.09 2.27 29.15
N PRO A 120 -3.40 2.34 28.88
CA PRO A 120 -4.16 1.19 28.36
C PRO A 120 -3.54 0.64 27.07
N ALA A 121 -3.52 -0.68 26.93
CA ALA A 121 -2.88 -1.37 25.81
C ALA A 121 -3.31 -0.83 24.43
N ALA A 122 -4.56 -0.36 24.30
CA ALA A 122 -5.10 0.24 23.09
C ALA A 122 -4.39 1.53 22.63
N PHE A 123 -3.76 2.27 23.55
CA PHE A 123 -3.14 3.57 23.28
C PHE A 123 -1.61 3.55 23.40
N VAL A 124 -1.00 2.44 23.84
CA VAL A 124 0.46 2.33 24.04
C VAL A 124 1.26 2.67 22.78
N SER A 125 0.78 2.24 21.61
CA SER A 125 1.43 2.51 20.32
C SER A 125 1.36 3.97 19.88
N LEU A 126 0.46 4.76 20.48
CA LEU A 126 0.27 6.17 20.17
C LEU A 126 1.12 7.07 21.07
N ALA A 127 1.54 6.57 22.24
CA ALA A 127 2.31 7.35 23.20
C ALA A 127 3.68 7.75 22.66
N ALA A 128 4.00 9.04 22.69
CA ALA A 128 5.19 9.59 22.04
C ALA A 128 6.29 10.01 23.01
N ASP A 129 7.54 9.75 22.60
CA ASP A 129 8.70 10.52 23.08
C ASP A 129 8.75 11.81 22.25
N ILE A 130 8.47 12.95 22.88
CA ILE A 130 8.40 14.26 22.20
C ILE A 130 9.79 14.73 21.76
N GLN A 131 10.86 14.20 22.35
CA GLN A 131 12.24 14.60 22.06
C GLN A 131 12.47 16.09 22.31
N ILE A 132 11.85 16.62 23.36
CA ILE A 132 12.13 17.95 23.89
C ILE A 132 12.79 17.81 25.26
N GLN A 133 13.90 18.51 25.46
CA GLN A 133 14.62 18.59 26.72
C GLN A 133 14.60 20.02 27.24
N PHE A 134 14.23 20.20 28.51
CA PHE A 134 14.22 21.48 29.19
C PHE A 134 15.51 21.65 29.99
N GLN A 135 16.20 22.76 29.77
CA GLN A 135 17.41 23.12 30.50
C GLN A 135 17.20 24.44 31.24
N LEU A 136 17.35 24.43 32.55
CA LEU A 136 17.23 25.64 33.36
C LEU A 136 18.37 26.62 33.00
N ALA A 137 18.01 27.80 32.54
CA ALA A 137 18.93 28.89 32.22
C ALA A 137 19.11 29.83 33.43
N SER A 138 18.02 30.17 34.13
CA SER A 138 18.07 31.04 35.31
C SER A 138 16.82 30.89 36.19
N ILE A 139 16.96 31.21 37.48
CA ILE A 139 15.87 31.42 38.43
C ILE A 139 15.89 32.89 38.83
N LEU A 140 14.81 33.60 38.53
CA LEU A 140 14.61 35.00 38.90
C LEU A 140 13.57 35.08 40.01
N ARG A 141 13.81 35.94 41.00
CA ARG A 141 12.89 36.15 42.13
C ARG A 141 12.54 37.63 42.18
N ALA A 142 11.25 37.93 42.11
CA ALA A 142 10.73 39.30 42.06
C ALA A 142 9.68 39.54 43.13
N SER A 143 9.68 40.75 43.68
CA SER A 143 8.64 41.22 44.60
C SER A 143 7.50 41.89 43.86
N THR A 144 6.25 41.68 44.29
CA THR A 144 5.06 42.40 43.84
C THR A 144 4.35 43.07 45.02
N SER A 145 3.44 43.99 44.76
CA SER A 145 2.50 44.51 45.78
C SER A 145 1.18 43.74 45.83
N LEU A 146 0.94 42.85 44.86
CA LEU A 146 -0.26 42.04 44.77
C LEU A 146 -0.12 40.81 45.67
N SER A 147 -1.08 40.63 46.58
CA SER A 147 -1.12 39.44 47.44
C SER A 147 -1.55 38.19 46.70
N VAL A 148 -2.46 38.33 45.73
CA VAL A 148 -3.03 37.25 44.90
C VAL A 148 -3.25 37.80 43.49
N PHE A 149 -3.05 36.96 42.47
CA PHE A 149 -3.33 37.27 41.07
C PHE A 149 -4.68 36.65 40.66
N GLU A 150 -5.69 37.51 40.51
CA GLU A 150 -7.06 37.10 40.16
C GLU A 150 -7.17 36.65 38.69
N LYS A 151 -7.99 35.62 38.42
CA LYS A 151 -8.20 35.05 37.06
C LYS A 151 -8.68 36.12 36.07
N ARG A 152 -9.43 37.13 36.53
CA ARG A 152 -9.89 38.25 35.67
C ARG A 152 -8.75 39.11 35.07
N ASN A 153 -7.55 39.05 35.64
CA ASN A 153 -6.38 39.82 35.19
C ASN A 153 -5.43 38.98 34.32
N ILE A 154 -5.87 37.82 33.83
CA ILE A 154 -5.07 36.92 33.01
C ILE A 154 -4.52 37.63 31.77
N GLY A 155 -3.21 37.49 31.54
CA GLY A 155 -2.52 38.15 30.43
C GLY A 155 -2.42 39.68 30.53
N ASP A 156 -2.78 40.31 31.65
CA ASP A 156 -2.50 41.74 31.87
C ASP A 156 -1.01 41.94 32.20
N ILE A 157 -0.30 42.58 31.26
CA ILE A 157 1.11 42.89 31.35
C ILE A 157 1.49 43.72 32.59
N ASN A 158 0.53 44.43 33.18
CA ASN A 158 0.76 45.28 34.35
C ASN A 158 0.55 44.56 35.69
N LYS A 159 0.03 43.33 35.68
CA LYS A 159 -0.35 42.63 36.92
C LYS A 159 0.63 41.52 37.26
N ILE A 160 0.90 40.54 36.40
CA ILE A 160 1.58 39.26 36.75
C ILE A 160 3.14 39.34 36.72
N GLY A 161 3.74 40.53 36.87
CA GLY A 161 5.22 40.64 36.88
C GLY A 161 5.86 40.76 35.49
N PHE A 162 5.05 40.77 34.42
CA PHE A 162 5.50 40.91 33.03
C PHE A 162 6.13 42.28 32.71
N SER A 163 5.89 43.29 33.54
CA SER A 163 6.39 44.64 33.28
C SER A 163 7.92 44.73 33.40
N PRO A 164 8.60 45.48 32.51
CA PRO A 164 10.05 45.71 32.55
C PRO A 164 10.56 46.26 33.88
N MET A 165 9.70 46.91 34.65
CA MET A 165 10.04 47.54 35.94
C MET A 165 10.14 46.53 37.11
N ASN A 166 9.79 45.26 36.89
CA ASN A 166 9.47 44.32 37.97
C ASN A 166 10.56 43.26 38.21
N SER A 167 11.73 43.34 37.55
CA SER A 167 12.80 42.31 37.54
C SER A 167 12.40 40.89 37.06
N SER A 168 11.14 40.70 36.65
CA SER A 168 10.52 39.45 36.20
C SER A 168 10.00 39.52 34.77
N ALA A 169 10.49 40.49 33.99
CA ALA A 169 10.10 40.66 32.59
C ALA A 169 10.49 39.43 31.76
N ALA A 170 9.68 39.12 30.74
CA ALA A 170 9.95 38.00 29.84
C ALA A 170 11.34 38.14 29.20
N TRP A 171 12.12 37.07 29.24
CA TRP A 171 13.27 36.91 28.38
C TRP A 171 12.82 36.62 26.96
N ASP A 172 13.71 36.86 25.99
CA ASP A 172 13.44 36.70 24.56
C ASP A 172 12.75 35.37 24.23
N ARG A 173 11.46 35.43 23.84
CA ARG A 173 10.62 34.27 23.52
C ARG A 173 11.22 33.37 22.44
N ASP A 174 12.03 33.95 21.55
CA ASP A 174 12.62 33.18 20.47
C ASP A 174 13.68 32.21 20.99
N ARG A 175 14.17 32.41 22.22
CA ARG A 175 15.28 31.65 22.82
C ARG A 175 14.91 30.93 24.11
N TYR A 176 13.96 31.46 24.88
CA TYR A 176 13.64 30.98 26.22
C TYR A 176 12.16 30.68 26.36
N LEU A 177 11.85 29.58 27.04
CA LEU A 177 10.56 29.40 27.68
C LEU A 177 10.59 30.16 29.02
N ASN A 178 9.71 31.14 29.16
CA ASN A 178 9.49 31.82 30.43
C ASN A 178 8.40 31.09 31.23
N ILE A 179 8.67 30.77 32.50
CA ILE A 179 7.68 30.22 33.42
C ILE A 179 7.57 31.15 34.61
N TRP A 180 6.39 31.76 34.83
CA TRP A 180 6.11 32.54 36.02
C TRP A 180 5.39 31.68 37.05
N VAL A 181 5.82 31.81 38.30
CA VAL A 181 5.25 31.11 39.45
C VAL A 181 4.84 32.15 40.47
N CYS A 182 3.54 32.18 40.81
CA CYS A 182 2.97 33.17 41.70
C CYS A 182 1.78 32.63 42.50
N ASP A 183 1.17 33.47 43.34
CA ASP A 183 -0.01 33.13 44.16
C ASP A 183 -1.29 33.46 43.38
N LEU A 184 -1.88 32.46 42.74
CA LEU A 184 -3.08 32.63 41.93
C LEU A 184 -4.34 32.50 42.77
N GLU A 185 -5.43 33.09 42.30
CA GLU A 185 -6.74 32.93 42.92
C GLU A 185 -7.13 31.44 43.07
N ALA A 186 -7.75 31.09 44.20
CA ALA A 186 -8.11 29.71 44.50
C ALA A 186 -8.98 29.09 43.39
N GLY A 187 -8.59 27.89 42.94
CA GLY A 187 -9.27 27.18 41.86
C GLY A 187 -8.75 27.51 40.45
N PHE A 188 -7.71 28.35 40.33
CA PHE A 188 -7.04 28.65 39.07
C PHE A 188 -5.57 28.20 39.15
N ASN A 189 -5.22 27.11 38.44
CA ASN A 189 -3.91 26.48 38.60
C ASN A 189 -2.84 27.07 37.65
N GLY A 190 -3.24 27.62 36.51
CA GLY A 190 -2.30 28.24 35.58
C GLY A 190 -2.85 28.38 34.16
N TYR A 191 -1.98 28.86 33.26
CA TYR A 191 -2.24 28.93 31.83
C TYR A 191 -0.94 28.89 31.01
N GLY A 192 -1.01 28.42 29.78
CA GLY A 192 0.05 28.48 28.77
C GLY A 192 -0.35 29.42 27.63
N ALA A 193 0.46 30.45 27.35
CA ALA A 193 0.21 31.35 26.25
C ALA A 193 0.44 30.64 24.90
N PRO A 194 -0.59 30.51 24.03
CA PRO A 194 -0.40 29.88 22.73
C PRO A 194 0.56 30.69 21.84
N PRO A 195 1.10 30.09 20.77
CA PRO A 195 2.11 30.74 19.93
C PRO A 195 1.60 32.04 19.30
N LEU A 196 2.54 32.86 18.81
CA LEU A 196 2.29 34.11 18.09
C LEU A 196 1.58 35.22 18.89
N GLY A 197 1.36 35.08 20.20
CA GLY A 197 0.85 36.16 21.06
C GLY A 197 1.83 37.32 21.27
N ASP A 198 1.51 38.24 22.18
CA ASP A 198 2.45 39.31 22.57
C ASP A 198 3.72 38.69 23.19
N PRO A 199 4.92 38.99 22.66
CA PRO A 199 6.17 38.40 23.13
C PRO A 199 6.51 38.71 24.60
N ARG A 200 5.92 39.76 25.18
CA ARG A 200 6.20 40.18 26.57
C ARG A 200 5.49 39.32 27.61
N ILE A 201 4.51 38.53 27.18
CA ILE A 201 3.69 37.64 28.02
C ILE A 201 3.69 36.20 27.47
N ASP A 202 4.61 35.88 26.55
CA ASP A 202 4.79 34.53 25.99
C ASP A 202 5.48 33.61 27.01
N GLY A 203 4.83 32.51 27.34
CA GLY A 203 5.30 31.51 28.28
C GLY A 203 4.16 30.88 29.05
N VAL A 204 4.46 30.40 30.26
CA VAL A 204 3.54 29.68 31.14
C VAL A 204 3.45 30.39 32.49
N VAL A 205 2.25 30.50 33.05
CA VAL A 205 2.04 31.00 34.42
C VAL A 205 1.39 29.91 35.25
N LEU A 206 1.91 29.66 36.44
CA LEU A 206 1.44 28.60 37.33
C LEU A 206 1.28 29.11 38.75
N ASP A 207 0.30 28.56 39.44
CA ASP A 207 0.21 28.69 40.88
C ASP A 207 1.38 27.96 41.56
N TYR A 208 1.94 28.56 42.60
CA TYR A 208 3.06 27.99 43.35
C TYR A 208 2.74 26.64 44.02
N GLN A 209 1.46 26.35 44.29
CA GLN A 209 1.00 25.12 44.92
C GLN A 209 0.84 23.96 43.94
N VAL A 210 1.01 24.20 42.63
CA VAL A 210 0.94 23.15 41.59
C VAL A 210 2.23 23.07 40.76
N PHE A 211 3.29 23.77 41.19
CA PHE A 211 4.58 23.85 40.52
C PHE A 211 5.64 23.01 41.24
N GLY A 212 6.17 21.98 40.56
CA GLY A 212 7.18 21.06 41.08
C GLY A 212 6.59 19.74 41.58
N THR A 213 7.43 18.96 42.24
CA THR A 213 7.06 17.64 42.82
C THR A 213 7.31 17.55 44.32
N GLN A 214 7.78 18.65 44.91
CA GLN A 214 8.17 18.76 46.31
C GLN A 214 8.06 20.22 46.76
N GLY A 215 8.16 20.46 48.07
CA GLY A 215 8.09 21.81 48.63
C GLY A 215 6.64 22.23 48.87
N THR A 216 6.20 23.34 48.28
CA THR A 216 4.89 23.95 48.56
C THR A 216 3.70 23.31 47.84
N VAL A 217 3.94 22.24 47.08
CA VAL A 217 2.91 21.62 46.24
C VAL A 217 1.80 20.95 47.05
N LEU A 218 0.56 21.05 46.57
CA LEU A 218 -0.57 20.32 47.16
C LEU A 218 -0.44 18.82 46.91
N PRO A 219 -0.94 17.95 47.82
CA PRO A 219 -0.79 16.50 47.70
C PRO A 219 -1.27 15.88 46.38
N ASN A 220 -2.30 16.42 45.75
CA ASN A 220 -2.84 15.91 44.48
C ASN A 220 -2.20 16.53 43.23
N PHE A 221 -1.30 17.52 43.40
CA PHE A 221 -0.64 18.26 42.32
C PHE A 221 0.88 18.12 42.37
N ASN A 222 1.38 17.06 43.01
CA ASN A 222 2.79 16.85 43.32
C ASN A 222 3.58 16.03 42.27
N LEU A 223 3.05 15.86 41.06
CA LEU A 223 3.75 15.19 39.94
C LEU A 223 4.28 16.18 38.89
N GLY A 224 4.01 17.47 39.05
CA GLY A 224 4.46 18.55 38.15
C GLY A 224 3.73 18.58 36.80
N ARG A 225 2.59 17.89 36.68
CA ARG A 225 1.87 17.72 35.40
C ARG A 225 1.03 18.91 34.98
N THR A 226 0.70 19.82 35.90
CA THR A 226 0.10 21.10 35.52
C THR A 226 1.03 21.88 34.59
N ALA A 227 2.33 21.95 34.90
CA ALA A 227 3.30 22.58 33.99
C ALA A 227 3.43 21.82 32.67
N VAL A 228 3.33 20.49 32.67
CA VAL A 228 3.36 19.68 31.43
C VAL A 228 2.19 20.04 30.51
N HIS A 229 0.99 20.14 31.08
CA HIS A 229 -0.23 20.58 30.40
C HIS A 229 -0.07 21.99 29.80
N GLU A 230 0.33 22.97 30.62
CA GLU A 230 0.47 24.36 30.14
C GLU A 230 1.60 24.54 29.11
N VAL A 231 2.70 23.79 29.24
CA VAL A 231 3.75 23.77 28.20
C VAL A 231 3.24 23.12 26.92
N GLY A 232 2.30 22.17 27.01
CA GLY A 232 1.56 21.64 25.85
C GLY A 232 0.81 22.75 25.11
N HIS A 233 0.05 23.58 25.81
CA HIS A 233 -0.61 24.76 25.22
C HIS A 233 0.37 25.76 24.63
N TRP A 234 1.45 26.06 25.34
CA TRP A 234 2.52 26.88 24.80
C TRP A 234 3.04 26.28 23.49
N LEU A 235 3.23 24.96 23.39
CA LEU A 235 3.60 24.24 22.16
C LEU A 235 2.42 23.95 21.20
N ASN A 236 1.35 24.74 21.22
CA ASN A 236 0.24 24.70 20.26
C ASN A 236 -0.68 23.47 20.36
N LEU A 237 -0.73 22.80 21.51
CA LEU A 237 -1.78 21.82 21.78
C LEU A 237 -3.03 22.51 22.31
N LYS A 238 -4.19 21.99 21.90
CA LYS A 238 -5.49 22.33 22.47
C LYS A 238 -5.85 21.31 23.55
N HIS A 239 -6.90 21.58 24.31
CA HIS A 239 -7.52 20.53 25.10
C HIS A 239 -8.02 19.40 24.19
N ILE A 240 -7.91 18.15 24.64
CA ILE A 240 -8.29 16.96 23.83
C ILE A 240 -9.79 16.90 23.47
N PHE A 241 -10.61 17.69 24.18
CA PHE A 241 -12.04 17.83 23.95
C PHE A 241 -12.42 19.04 23.08
N GLY A 242 -11.43 19.72 22.49
CA GLY A 242 -11.67 20.96 21.73
C GLY A 242 -12.09 22.13 22.61
N GLU A 243 -12.44 23.25 21.99
CA GLU A 243 -12.74 24.50 22.70
C GLU A 243 -14.17 25.02 22.43
N SER A 244 -14.98 24.31 21.63
CA SER A 244 -16.36 24.71 21.33
C SER A 244 -17.34 24.37 22.43
N HIS A 245 -18.34 25.23 22.55
CA HIS A 245 -19.47 25.07 23.44
C HIS A 245 -20.77 25.31 22.65
N ASP A 246 -21.83 24.61 23.03
CA ASP A 246 -23.16 24.80 22.49
C ASP A 246 -23.74 26.19 22.85
N ALA A 247 -24.93 26.50 22.35
CA ALA A 247 -25.58 27.79 22.59
C ALA A 247 -25.86 28.08 24.09
N ASN A 248 -25.77 27.07 24.95
CA ASN A 248 -25.98 27.18 26.40
C ASN A 248 -24.65 27.17 27.18
N GLY A 249 -23.51 27.10 26.49
CA GLY A 249 -22.19 27.06 27.11
C GLY A 249 -21.76 25.68 27.59
N TYR A 250 -22.38 24.59 27.11
CA TYR A 250 -21.93 23.22 27.41
C TYR A 250 -20.97 22.70 26.33
N PRO A 251 -19.92 21.96 26.69
CA PRO A 251 -19.03 21.34 25.71
C PRO A 251 -19.80 20.47 24.69
N ASP A 252 -19.42 20.56 23.42
CA ASP A 252 -20.08 19.87 22.32
C ASP A 252 -19.07 19.09 21.43
N CYS A 253 -19.57 18.44 20.38
CA CYS A 253 -18.74 17.65 19.47
C CYS A 253 -18.41 18.37 18.15
N ASN A 254 -18.54 19.71 18.12
CA ASN A 254 -18.39 20.49 16.88
C ASN A 254 -16.94 20.91 16.60
N ASP A 255 -16.11 21.06 17.62
CA ASP A 255 -14.66 21.30 17.51
C ASP A 255 -13.85 20.05 17.84
N ASP A 256 -12.56 20.10 17.56
CA ASP A 256 -11.60 19.03 17.82
C ASP A 256 -10.25 19.64 18.25
N ASP A 257 -9.38 18.81 18.83
CA ASP A 257 -8.04 19.25 19.24
C ASP A 257 -7.05 19.38 18.06
N GLU A 258 -7.53 19.08 16.84
CA GLU A 258 -6.79 19.09 15.57
C GLU A 258 -5.64 18.06 15.54
N VAL A 259 -5.79 16.96 16.29
CA VAL A 259 -4.88 15.81 16.33
C VAL A 259 -5.66 14.54 15.99
N SER A 260 -5.26 13.82 14.93
CA SER A 260 -6.05 12.69 14.44
C SER A 260 -5.93 11.40 15.27
N ASP A 261 -4.92 11.29 16.14
CA ASP A 261 -4.68 10.10 16.97
C ASP A 261 -5.17 10.25 18.42
N THR A 262 -5.82 11.37 18.74
CA THR A 262 -6.61 11.57 19.95
C THR A 262 -8.09 11.33 19.62
N PRO A 263 -8.77 10.39 20.30
CA PRO A 263 -10.20 10.17 20.07
C PRO A 263 -11.02 11.40 20.42
N LYS A 264 -11.85 11.84 19.47
CA LYS A 264 -12.70 13.02 19.63
C LYS A 264 -13.59 12.95 20.88
N GLN A 265 -13.49 13.99 21.71
CA GLN A 265 -14.14 14.08 23.01
C GLN A 265 -15.06 15.30 23.06
N GLN A 266 -16.20 15.16 23.76
CA GLN A 266 -17.22 16.19 23.92
C GLN A 266 -16.81 17.23 24.98
N GLY A 267 -16.19 16.79 26.08
CA GLY A 267 -15.84 17.66 27.20
C GLY A 267 -14.81 16.98 28.13
N PRO A 268 -14.28 17.67 29.14
CA PRO A 268 -13.21 17.17 29.98
C PRO A 268 -13.59 15.92 30.80
N ASN A 269 -12.61 15.05 31.03
CA ASN A 269 -12.67 14.05 32.09
C ASN A 269 -11.99 14.59 33.36
N TYR A 270 -12.50 14.18 34.51
CA TYR A 270 -11.97 14.58 35.82
C TYR A 270 -11.68 13.34 36.68
N ASN A 271 -10.90 13.53 37.75
CA ASN A 271 -10.43 12.47 38.62
C ASN A 271 -9.60 11.42 37.84
N CYS A 272 -9.72 10.15 38.22
CA CYS A 272 -9.13 9.01 37.53
C CYS A 272 -10.21 8.05 37.01
N PRO A 273 -10.76 8.29 35.80
CA PRO A 273 -11.72 7.38 35.18
C PRO A 273 -11.17 5.96 35.01
N SER A 274 -12.06 4.96 35.02
CA SER A 274 -11.70 3.58 34.67
C SER A 274 -11.71 3.38 33.15
N PHE A 275 -10.73 2.66 32.62
CA PHE A 275 -10.67 2.33 31.19
C PHE A 275 -11.52 1.08 30.86
N PRO A 276 -12.25 1.06 29.72
CA PRO A 276 -12.53 2.19 28.83
C PRO A 276 -13.61 3.12 29.43
N THR A 277 -13.59 4.39 29.05
CA THR A 277 -14.64 5.36 29.40
C THR A 277 -15.19 6.04 28.16
N ASN A 278 -16.51 5.99 28.00
CA ASN A 278 -17.24 6.63 26.90
C ASN A 278 -18.05 7.85 27.36
N THR A 279 -17.96 8.23 28.64
CA THR A 279 -18.76 9.31 29.22
C THR A 279 -18.62 10.60 28.44
N GLN A 280 -17.39 10.96 28.05
CA GLN A 280 -17.11 12.15 27.26
C GLN A 280 -16.84 11.86 25.78
N ALA A 281 -16.91 10.61 25.31
CA ALA A 281 -16.66 10.32 23.89
C ALA A 281 -17.74 10.95 23.00
N CYS A 282 -17.35 11.58 21.88
CA CYS A 282 -18.33 12.06 20.91
C CYS A 282 -19.04 10.90 20.20
N ASP A 283 -18.29 9.85 19.89
CA ASP A 283 -18.85 8.57 19.46
C ASP A 283 -18.85 7.58 20.62
N LYS A 284 -20.03 7.35 21.19
CA LYS A 284 -20.23 6.42 22.32
C LYS A 284 -20.00 4.94 21.95
N SER A 285 -19.87 4.62 20.66
CA SER A 285 -19.61 3.27 20.18
C SER A 285 -18.14 2.90 20.12
N LEU A 286 -17.23 3.87 20.36
CA LEU A 286 -15.79 3.62 20.36
C LEU A 286 -15.42 2.56 21.42
N PRO A 287 -14.74 1.47 21.02
CA PRO A 287 -14.46 0.34 21.92
C PRO A 287 -13.46 0.70 23.03
N ASN A 288 -12.57 1.66 22.76
CA ASN A 288 -11.54 2.12 23.70
C ASN A 288 -11.88 3.45 24.37
N GLY A 289 -12.98 4.09 23.94
CA GLY A 289 -13.45 5.37 24.41
C GLY A 289 -12.45 6.53 24.32
N THR A 290 -12.53 7.43 25.29
CA THR A 290 -11.68 8.64 25.30
C THR A 290 -10.28 8.34 25.83
N MET A 291 -9.33 9.17 25.41
CA MET A 291 -7.96 9.13 25.92
C MET A 291 -7.81 10.04 27.14
N PHE A 292 -8.56 9.76 28.21
CA PHE A 292 -8.58 10.57 29.44
C PHE A 292 -7.22 10.67 30.16
N MET A 293 -6.29 9.76 29.84
CA MET A 293 -4.92 9.77 30.35
C MET A 293 -3.98 10.68 29.55
N ASN A 294 -4.48 11.43 28.57
CA ASN A 294 -3.68 12.41 27.87
C ASN A 294 -3.34 13.59 28.81
N PHE A 295 -2.14 14.16 28.70
CA PHE A 295 -1.78 15.34 29.49
C PHE A 295 -2.65 16.57 29.19
N MET A 296 -3.33 16.62 28.04
CA MET A 296 -4.22 17.71 27.64
C MET A 296 -5.70 17.50 28.04
N ASP A 297 -6.00 16.52 28.90
CA ASP A 297 -7.31 16.40 29.59
C ASP A 297 -7.20 16.98 31.02
N TYR A 298 -8.32 17.04 31.75
CA TYR A 298 -8.40 17.58 33.13
C TYR A 298 -8.42 16.51 34.22
N THR A 299 -7.92 15.31 33.92
CA THR A 299 -7.80 14.24 34.89
C THR A 299 -6.78 14.55 35.98
N ASP A 300 -6.88 13.85 37.11
CA ASP A 300 -5.91 14.00 38.19
C ASP A 300 -4.51 13.66 37.68
N GLN A 301 -3.50 14.35 38.21
CA GLN A 301 -2.13 14.18 37.74
C GLN A 301 -1.68 12.71 37.77
N SER A 302 -2.15 11.89 38.72
CA SER A 302 -1.78 10.46 38.80
C SER A 302 -2.27 9.60 37.62
N CYS A 303 -3.20 10.11 36.81
CA CYS A 303 -3.83 9.42 35.69
C CYS A 303 -3.63 10.12 34.35
N SER A 304 -3.04 11.31 34.30
CA SER A 304 -2.52 11.91 33.06
C SER A 304 -1.10 11.41 32.82
N LEU A 305 -0.86 10.65 31.73
CA LEU A 305 0.33 9.80 31.58
C LEU A 305 1.11 10.02 30.28
N MET A 306 0.49 10.57 29.24
CA MET A 306 1.08 10.56 27.89
C MET A 306 0.68 11.75 27.02
N PHE A 307 1.55 12.06 26.07
CA PHE A 307 1.23 12.73 24.82
C PHE A 307 1.21 11.72 23.66
N THR A 308 0.63 12.09 22.52
CA THR A 308 0.58 11.26 21.31
C THR A 308 1.62 11.67 20.25
N GLU A 309 1.85 10.79 19.26
CA GLU A 309 2.71 11.09 18.10
C GLU A 309 2.12 12.21 17.23
N GLY A 310 0.79 12.32 17.15
CA GLY A 310 0.11 13.45 16.51
C GLY A 310 0.37 14.77 17.24
N GLN A 311 0.28 14.77 18.58
CA GLN A 311 0.62 15.92 19.41
C GLN A 311 2.09 16.32 19.25
N LYS A 312 3.03 15.36 19.22
CA LYS A 312 4.46 15.63 18.93
C LYS A 312 4.65 16.44 17.66
N ARG A 313 4.02 16.04 16.55
CA ARG A 313 4.15 16.74 15.26
C ARG A 313 3.60 18.16 15.30
N ARG A 314 2.52 18.41 16.08
CA ARG A 314 2.01 19.78 16.30
C ARG A 314 3.00 20.63 17.08
N MET A 315 3.63 20.08 18.11
CA MET A 315 4.67 20.77 18.88
C MET A 315 5.89 21.11 18.00
N GLU A 316 6.33 20.19 17.14
CA GLU A 316 7.40 20.44 16.16
C GLU A 316 7.04 21.59 15.21
N ALA A 317 5.81 21.60 14.66
CA ALA A 317 5.31 22.68 13.81
C ALA A 317 5.23 24.02 14.57
N ALA A 318 4.84 24.00 15.84
CA ALA A 318 4.77 25.19 16.68
C ALA A 318 6.14 25.84 16.91
N LEU A 319 7.19 25.02 17.06
CA LEU A 319 8.56 25.51 17.17
C LEU A 319 9.05 26.13 15.85
N GLU A 320 8.62 25.60 14.72
CA GLU A 320 8.98 26.11 13.39
C GLU A 320 8.25 27.41 13.03
N TYR A 321 6.93 27.46 13.23
CA TYR A 321 6.07 28.53 12.72
C TYR A 321 5.50 29.45 13.80
N GLY A 322 5.52 29.05 15.07
CA GLY A 322 4.86 29.74 16.19
C GLY A 322 5.64 30.92 16.81
N GLY A 323 6.65 31.45 16.11
CA GLY A 323 7.46 32.57 16.60
C GLY A 323 8.38 32.20 17.76
N ARG A 324 9.10 31.08 17.58
CA ARG A 324 10.09 30.52 18.54
C ARG A 324 11.35 30.05 17.82
N LYS A 325 11.85 30.91 16.93
CA LYS A 325 12.72 30.51 15.82
C LYS A 325 14.13 30.10 16.24
N LEU A 326 14.58 30.52 17.43
CA LEU A 326 15.94 30.28 17.92
C LEU A 326 16.01 29.19 19.01
N ILE A 327 14.86 28.64 19.44
CA ILE A 327 14.82 27.51 20.36
C ILE A 327 15.51 26.31 19.70
N GLY A 328 16.33 25.55 20.45
CA GLY A 328 17.11 24.45 19.89
C GLY A 328 18.38 24.87 19.13
N CYS A 329 18.68 26.17 19.01
CA CYS A 329 19.99 26.63 18.54
C CYS A 329 21.04 26.46 19.66
N ASN A 330 21.85 25.41 19.58
CA ASN A 330 22.97 25.23 20.49
C ASN A 330 24.19 26.06 20.04
N SER A 331 24.75 26.85 20.96
CA SER A 331 25.97 27.64 20.75
C SER A 331 27.22 26.84 20.38
N THR A 332 27.25 25.52 20.62
CA THR A 332 28.39 24.66 20.27
C THR A 332 28.33 24.09 18.85
N TYR A 333 27.22 24.29 18.12
CA TYR A 333 27.07 23.75 16.78
C TYR A 333 27.67 24.70 15.73
N THR A 334 28.80 24.31 15.14
CA THR A 334 29.39 25.02 14.01
C THR A 334 28.92 24.42 12.69
N MET A 335 28.15 25.20 11.92
CA MET A 335 27.81 24.88 10.54
C MET A 335 29.07 24.62 9.71
N PRO A 336 29.15 23.55 8.90
CA PRO A 336 30.29 23.29 8.03
C PRO A 336 30.51 24.46 7.07
N SER A 337 31.76 24.72 6.67
CA SER A 337 32.10 25.82 5.77
C SER A 337 31.62 25.62 4.33
N ILE A 338 31.45 24.36 3.92
CA ILE A 338 30.90 23.93 2.64
C ILE A 338 30.00 22.71 2.86
N LEU A 339 28.94 22.59 2.08
CA LEU A 339 28.06 21.41 2.12
C LEU A 339 28.54 20.37 1.12
N THR A 340 28.44 19.09 1.49
CA THR A 340 28.76 17.97 0.61
C THR A 340 27.47 17.41 0.04
N ILE A 341 27.33 17.45 -1.28
CA ILE A 341 26.23 16.75 -1.96
C ILE A 341 26.71 15.34 -2.31
N SER A 342 25.97 14.34 -1.87
CA SER A 342 26.15 12.93 -2.23
C SER A 342 25.10 12.51 -3.24
N GLY A 343 25.51 11.83 -4.30
CA GLY A 343 24.65 11.33 -5.37
C GLY A 343 25.47 10.85 -6.56
N GLN A 344 24.79 10.41 -7.62
CA GLN A 344 25.46 9.95 -8.84
C GLN A 344 26.05 11.14 -9.61
N THR A 345 27.31 11.02 -10.05
CA THR A 345 27.97 11.99 -10.94
C THR A 345 28.02 11.52 -12.39
N ASP A 346 27.97 10.21 -12.60
CA ASP A 346 27.78 9.57 -13.91
C ASP A 346 26.39 8.93 -13.91
N VAL A 347 25.41 9.69 -14.41
CA VAL A 347 23.98 9.39 -14.24
C VAL A 347 23.47 8.47 -15.34
N ASP A 348 22.50 7.63 -15.04
CA ASP A 348 21.80 6.85 -16.06
C ASP A 348 21.05 7.79 -17.03
N CYS A 349 20.89 7.39 -18.30
CA CYS A 349 20.15 8.19 -19.26
C CYS A 349 18.65 8.14 -18.95
N LEU A 350 18.12 9.25 -18.43
CA LEU A 350 16.73 9.41 -18.02
C LEU A 350 16.32 8.49 -16.86
N GLY A 351 15.87 9.07 -15.74
CA GLY A 351 15.51 8.29 -14.56
C GLY A 351 15.17 9.15 -13.34
N GLU A 352 14.87 8.48 -12.24
CA GLU A 352 14.74 9.13 -10.94
C GLU A 352 16.07 9.05 -10.19
N LEU A 353 16.54 10.20 -9.70
CA LEU A 353 17.80 10.31 -8.96
C LEU A 353 17.50 10.88 -7.56
N THR A 354 18.32 10.50 -6.59
CA THR A 354 18.25 11.05 -5.24
C THR A 354 19.60 11.66 -4.88
N TYR A 355 19.58 12.89 -4.40
CA TYR A 355 20.75 13.59 -3.87
C TYR A 355 20.51 13.94 -2.41
N THR A 356 21.58 13.89 -1.63
CA THR A 356 21.53 14.16 -0.19
C THR A 356 22.65 15.11 0.21
N THR A 357 22.40 15.95 1.20
CA THR A 357 23.40 16.76 1.88
C THR A 357 23.25 16.56 3.39
N GLU A 358 24.14 17.15 4.17
CA GLU A 358 24.10 17.12 5.62
C GLU A 358 22.78 17.71 6.13
N SER A 359 22.09 17.00 7.02
CA SER A 359 20.90 17.51 7.69
C SER A 359 21.30 18.29 8.93
N LEU A 360 20.92 19.56 8.99
CA LEU A 360 21.42 20.56 9.92
C LEU A 360 20.22 21.11 10.75
N PRO A 361 20.38 21.32 12.06
CA PRO A 361 19.31 21.85 12.91
C PRO A 361 18.95 23.28 12.50
N ASN A 362 17.66 23.63 12.59
CA ASN A 362 17.11 24.95 12.31
C ASN A 362 17.53 25.48 10.93
N THR A 363 17.55 24.63 9.91
CA THR A 363 18.11 24.95 8.59
C THR A 363 17.10 24.73 7.48
N ALA A 364 16.95 25.72 6.60
CA ALA A 364 16.15 25.63 5.37
C ALA A 364 17.06 25.35 4.17
N TYR A 365 16.65 24.43 3.30
CA TYR A 365 17.39 24.04 2.10
C TYR A 365 16.73 24.60 0.84
N SER A 366 17.53 24.90 -0.17
CA SER A 366 17.08 25.28 -1.50
C SER A 366 18.00 24.64 -2.53
N TRP A 367 17.43 23.79 -3.39
CA TRP A 367 18.17 23.09 -4.43
C TRP A 367 18.02 23.78 -5.79
N SER A 368 19.10 23.81 -6.56
CA SER A 368 19.15 24.24 -7.95
C SER A 368 19.57 23.07 -8.82
N LEU A 369 18.77 22.78 -9.86
CA LEU A 369 18.93 21.61 -10.72
C LEU A 369 19.40 21.99 -12.14
N PRO A 370 20.09 21.08 -12.84
CA PRO A 370 20.32 21.17 -14.28
C PRO A 370 19.04 21.36 -15.10
N SER A 371 19.20 21.99 -16.27
CA SER A 371 18.11 22.11 -17.25
C SER A 371 17.58 20.73 -17.66
N GLY A 372 16.26 20.59 -17.71
CA GLY A 372 15.58 19.34 -18.04
C GLY A 372 15.29 18.43 -16.84
N TRP A 373 15.71 18.80 -15.64
CA TRP A 373 15.44 18.04 -14.41
C TRP A 373 14.32 18.70 -13.61
N SER A 374 13.49 17.90 -12.93
CA SER A 374 12.38 18.38 -12.10
C SER A 374 12.34 17.68 -10.75
N VAL A 375 11.93 18.38 -9.68
CA VAL A 375 11.78 17.77 -8.35
C VAL A 375 10.58 16.83 -8.31
N ILE A 376 10.74 15.69 -7.66
CA ILE A 376 9.67 14.75 -7.32
C ILE A 376 9.49 14.82 -5.79
N GLY A 377 8.51 15.57 -5.32
CA GLY A 377 8.26 15.77 -3.88
C GLY A 377 8.82 17.09 -3.34
N SER A 378 9.43 17.06 -2.16
CA SER A 378 9.88 18.25 -1.45
C SER A 378 11.26 18.72 -1.92
N ALA A 379 11.41 20.03 -2.13
CA ALA A 379 12.66 20.68 -2.54
C ALA A 379 13.35 21.45 -1.39
N ASN A 380 12.80 21.39 -0.18
CA ASN A 380 13.22 22.24 0.95
C ASN A 380 13.90 21.44 2.08
N GLU A 381 14.47 20.30 1.73
CA GLU A 381 15.00 19.28 2.66
C GLU A 381 16.46 18.97 2.36
N SER A 382 17.15 18.30 3.29
CA SER A 382 18.52 17.82 3.10
C SER A 382 18.60 16.66 2.10
N VAL A 383 17.47 16.09 1.70
CA VAL A 383 17.35 15.08 0.65
C VAL A 383 16.44 15.61 -0.44
N ILE A 384 16.83 15.43 -1.70
CA ILE A 384 15.99 15.76 -2.85
C ILE A 384 15.88 14.58 -3.80
N LYS A 385 14.65 14.28 -4.23
CA LYS A 385 14.37 13.33 -5.30
C LYS A 385 14.02 14.10 -6.56
N ILE A 386 14.56 13.66 -7.69
CA ILE A 386 14.41 14.37 -8.96
C ILE A 386 14.12 13.39 -10.09
N LYS A 387 13.44 13.89 -11.12
CA LYS A 387 13.21 13.24 -12.41
C LYS A 387 14.07 13.91 -13.47
N GLN A 388 14.87 13.13 -14.18
CA GLN A 388 15.58 13.59 -15.38
C GLN A 388 14.66 13.42 -16.59
N ASN A 389 14.03 14.52 -17.04
CA ASN A 389 13.13 14.51 -18.20
C ASN A 389 13.89 14.60 -19.53
N SER A 390 15.08 15.21 -19.51
CA SER A 390 16.02 15.23 -20.63
C SER A 390 17.46 15.22 -20.13
N ASN A 391 18.36 14.76 -20.98
CA ASN A 391 19.79 14.79 -20.71
C ASN A 391 20.29 16.24 -20.62
N PRO A 392 20.99 16.63 -19.54
CA PRO A 392 21.52 17.98 -19.43
C PRO A 392 22.76 18.13 -20.33
N SER A 393 23.05 19.36 -20.73
CA SER A 393 24.34 19.68 -21.35
C SER A 393 25.46 19.50 -20.32
N LEU A 394 26.44 18.64 -20.62
CA LEU A 394 27.55 18.37 -19.72
C LEU A 394 28.71 19.38 -19.91
N PRO A 395 29.42 19.77 -18.82
CA PRO A 395 29.16 19.40 -17.43
C PRO A 395 27.95 20.15 -16.86
N ALA A 396 27.11 19.45 -16.11
CA ALA A 396 25.96 20.05 -15.42
C ALA A 396 26.24 20.16 -13.92
N THR A 397 25.60 21.10 -13.24
CA THR A 397 25.80 21.29 -11.78
C THR A 397 24.47 21.18 -11.06
N ILE A 398 24.45 20.39 -9.99
CA ILE A 398 23.44 20.47 -8.94
C ILE A 398 24.02 21.25 -7.77
N SER A 399 23.26 22.20 -7.24
CA SER A 399 23.68 23.01 -6.10
C SER A 399 22.63 23.00 -5.00
N VAL A 400 23.07 23.12 -3.76
CA VAL A 400 22.21 23.27 -2.59
C VAL A 400 22.67 24.45 -1.76
N THR A 401 21.71 25.26 -1.30
CA THR A 401 21.92 26.35 -0.36
C THR A 401 21.19 26.00 0.94
N ALA A 402 21.92 25.89 2.04
CA ALA A 402 21.35 25.69 3.37
C ALA A 402 21.49 26.98 4.19
N THR A 403 20.38 27.49 4.71
CA THR A 403 20.33 28.70 5.54
C THR A 403 19.84 28.35 6.93
N SER A 404 20.73 28.44 7.92
CA SER A 404 20.38 28.25 9.33
C SER A 404 19.74 29.52 9.89
N SER A 405 18.64 29.39 10.63
CA SER A 405 18.01 30.47 11.37
C SER A 405 18.70 30.76 12.71
N CYS A 406 19.69 29.96 13.13
CA CYS A 406 20.47 30.22 14.34
C CYS A 406 21.29 31.50 14.20
N ASN A 407 21.44 32.28 15.29
CA ASN A 407 22.06 33.61 15.24
C ASN A 407 23.60 33.56 15.48
N PRO A 408 24.43 34.13 14.58
CA PRO A 408 24.04 34.81 13.33
C PRO A 408 23.63 33.82 12.25
N ALA A 409 22.60 34.17 11.48
CA ALA A 409 22.11 33.32 10.40
C ALA A 409 23.27 32.97 9.45
N VAL A 410 23.50 31.67 9.25
CA VAL A 410 24.61 31.18 8.44
C VAL A 410 24.06 30.53 7.19
N THR A 411 24.47 31.03 6.03
CA THR A 411 24.22 30.39 4.74
C THR A 411 25.45 29.63 4.28
N ARG A 412 25.24 28.41 3.78
CA ARG A 412 26.26 27.53 3.22
C ARG A 412 25.78 26.96 1.90
N ASN A 413 26.72 26.81 0.97
CA ASN A 413 26.45 26.28 -0.35
C ASN A 413 27.22 24.97 -0.53
N GLY A 414 26.63 24.05 -1.28
CA GLY A 414 27.29 22.87 -1.82
C GLY A 414 27.00 22.79 -3.32
N SER A 415 27.91 22.18 -4.06
CA SER A 415 27.72 21.92 -5.49
C SER A 415 28.34 20.59 -5.86
N LEU A 416 27.67 19.84 -6.73
CA LEU A 416 28.17 18.59 -7.31
C LEU A 416 28.06 18.69 -8.83
N THR A 417 29.14 18.32 -9.52
CA THR A 417 29.20 18.33 -10.97
C THR A 417 28.84 16.96 -11.52
N ILE A 418 27.89 16.93 -12.45
CA ILE A 418 27.55 15.75 -13.26
C ILE A 418 28.56 15.68 -14.40
N THR A 419 29.30 14.59 -14.45
CA THR A 419 30.45 14.38 -15.32
C THR A 419 30.15 13.48 -16.52
N GLY A 420 29.08 12.68 -16.45
CA GLY A 420 28.75 11.70 -17.48
C GLY A 420 27.27 11.33 -17.52
N ILE A 421 26.84 10.82 -18.68
CA ILE A 421 25.54 10.19 -18.87
C ILE A 421 25.82 8.80 -19.46
N LYS A 422 25.44 7.75 -18.74
CA LYS A 422 25.58 6.37 -19.20
C LYS A 422 24.61 6.11 -20.35
N SER A 423 25.02 5.27 -21.30
CA SER A 423 24.26 5.02 -22.54
C SER A 423 23.01 4.15 -22.37
N LYS A 424 22.84 3.44 -21.24
CA LYS A 424 21.85 2.37 -21.12
C LYS A 424 20.55 2.82 -20.45
N LEU A 425 19.42 2.60 -21.12
CA LEU A 425 18.08 2.93 -20.62
C LEU A 425 17.66 1.97 -19.48
N SER A 426 17.09 2.49 -18.39
CA SER A 426 16.54 1.69 -17.29
C SER A 426 15.28 2.33 -16.68
N PRO A 427 14.37 1.56 -16.07
CA PRO A 427 14.36 0.09 -15.89
C PRO A 427 13.94 -0.68 -17.17
N SER A 428 13.70 -2.00 -17.07
CA SER A 428 13.07 -2.77 -18.17
C SER A 428 11.60 -2.36 -18.37
N PRO A 429 11.04 -2.51 -19.59
CA PRO A 429 9.64 -2.19 -19.86
C PRO A 429 8.68 -3.14 -19.15
N THR A 430 7.48 -2.66 -18.85
CA THR A 430 6.39 -3.49 -18.31
C THR A 430 5.47 -3.91 -19.44
N VAL A 431 5.12 -5.20 -19.54
CA VAL A 431 4.26 -5.74 -20.60
C VAL A 431 3.02 -6.38 -20.00
N SER A 432 1.84 -5.98 -20.48
CA SER A 432 0.55 -6.54 -20.07
C SER A 432 -0.11 -7.33 -21.21
N GLY A 433 -0.99 -8.27 -20.83
CA GLY A 433 -1.74 -9.10 -21.77
C GLY A 433 -1.00 -10.31 -22.32
N VAL A 434 0.21 -10.61 -21.84
CA VAL A 434 0.95 -11.82 -22.25
C VAL A 434 0.21 -13.06 -21.74
N PRO A 435 -0.22 -13.98 -22.62
CA PRO A 435 -0.96 -15.18 -22.23
C PRO A 435 -0.03 -16.18 -21.53
N THR A 436 -0.59 -17.06 -20.70
CA THR A 436 0.14 -18.24 -20.20
C THR A 436 0.10 -19.40 -21.21
N ILE A 437 -1.01 -19.51 -21.95
CA ILE A 437 -1.28 -20.60 -22.91
C ILE A 437 -2.02 -20.03 -24.13
N MET A 438 -1.61 -20.44 -25.34
CA MET A 438 -2.23 -20.13 -26.63
C MET A 438 -2.59 -21.42 -27.39
N CYS A 439 -3.87 -21.79 -27.39
CA CYS A 439 -4.37 -23.01 -28.04
C CYS A 439 -5.38 -22.66 -29.15
N PRO A 440 -4.94 -22.44 -30.41
CA PRO A 440 -5.88 -22.20 -31.50
C PRO A 440 -6.63 -23.50 -31.86
N PRO A 441 -7.92 -23.42 -32.24
CA PRO A 441 -8.62 -24.51 -32.90
C PRO A 441 -7.87 -24.92 -34.18
N VAL A 442 -7.81 -26.23 -34.45
CA VAL A 442 -7.24 -26.76 -35.70
C VAL A 442 -7.96 -26.08 -36.87
N ASN A 443 -7.23 -25.29 -37.67
CA ASN A 443 -7.68 -24.50 -38.85
C ASN A 443 -8.20 -23.06 -38.62
N MET A 444 -8.00 -22.43 -37.46
CA MET A 444 -8.30 -20.99 -37.29
C MET A 444 -7.02 -20.14 -37.28
N PHE A 445 -6.65 -19.58 -38.43
CA PHE A 445 -5.38 -18.86 -38.64
C PHE A 445 -5.39 -17.36 -38.28
N ASP A 446 -6.48 -16.81 -37.72
CA ASP A 446 -6.65 -15.34 -37.58
C ASP A 446 -6.94 -14.82 -36.15
N GLN A 447 -6.99 -15.67 -35.12
CA GLN A 447 -7.13 -15.19 -33.73
C GLN A 447 -5.75 -14.94 -33.11
N GLY A 448 -5.44 -13.66 -32.86
CA GLY A 448 -4.22 -13.24 -32.18
C GLY A 448 -4.51 -12.54 -30.84
N ILE A 449 -3.54 -12.55 -29.94
CA ILE A 449 -3.63 -11.94 -28.61
C ILE A 449 -2.88 -10.61 -28.61
N SER A 450 -3.57 -9.53 -28.25
CA SER A 450 -2.96 -8.20 -28.15
C SER A 450 -2.22 -8.04 -26.82
N ILE A 451 -0.98 -7.60 -26.90
CA ILE A 451 -0.14 -7.26 -25.74
C ILE A 451 0.23 -5.77 -25.80
N GLN A 452 0.49 -5.19 -24.63
CA GLN A 452 0.83 -3.78 -24.48
C GLN A 452 2.10 -3.60 -23.66
N ALA A 453 3.09 -2.93 -24.21
CA ALA A 453 4.32 -2.54 -23.54
C ALA A 453 4.24 -1.09 -23.04
N SER A 454 4.79 -0.82 -21.87
CA SER A 454 4.86 0.51 -21.27
C SER A 454 6.20 0.71 -20.57
N HIS A 455 6.65 1.96 -20.49
CA HIS A 455 7.91 2.33 -19.86
C HIS A 455 7.75 3.71 -19.19
N PRO A 456 8.36 3.94 -18.00
CA PRO A 456 8.22 5.21 -17.27
C PRO A 456 8.94 6.40 -17.93
N ALA A 457 10.00 6.15 -18.70
CA ALA A 457 10.67 7.14 -19.53
C ALA A 457 9.96 7.31 -20.90
N ASN A 458 10.13 8.48 -21.53
CA ASN A 458 9.56 8.77 -22.84
C ASN A 458 10.32 8.02 -23.95
N VAL A 459 9.84 6.83 -24.30
CA VAL A 459 10.43 5.93 -25.29
C VAL A 459 9.69 6.06 -26.61
N THR A 460 10.39 5.97 -27.74
CA THR A 460 9.79 6.18 -29.06
C THR A 460 9.34 4.88 -29.73
N SER A 461 9.88 3.74 -29.31
CA SER A 461 9.53 2.44 -29.86
C SER A 461 9.92 1.31 -28.91
N TYR A 462 9.36 0.13 -29.17
CA TYR A 462 9.68 -1.12 -28.48
C TYR A 462 10.18 -2.14 -29.49
N LYS A 463 11.16 -2.95 -29.10
CA LYS A 463 11.64 -4.10 -29.87
C LYS A 463 11.11 -5.37 -29.21
N PHE A 464 10.39 -6.19 -29.95
CA PHE A 464 9.85 -7.48 -29.50
C PHE A 464 10.62 -8.60 -30.17
N GLU A 465 11.22 -9.50 -29.40
CA GLU A 465 11.96 -10.66 -29.86
C GLU A 465 11.27 -11.96 -29.42
N ILE A 466 10.91 -12.83 -30.35
CA ILE A 466 10.28 -14.13 -30.07
C ILE A 466 11.15 -15.30 -30.48
N TYR A 467 11.24 -16.31 -29.61
CA TYR A 467 11.97 -17.54 -29.85
C TYR A 467 11.24 -18.78 -29.31
N PRO A 468 11.06 -19.85 -30.12
CA PRO A 468 11.46 -19.93 -31.52
C PRO A 468 10.48 -19.18 -32.45
N GLY A 469 11.02 -18.33 -33.32
CA GLY A 469 10.27 -17.37 -34.14
C GLY A 469 9.46 -17.96 -35.31
N HIS A 470 9.44 -19.28 -35.49
CA HIS A 470 8.52 -19.93 -36.44
C HIS A 470 7.17 -20.29 -35.80
N ALA A 471 7.10 -20.34 -34.46
CA ALA A 471 5.90 -20.73 -33.73
C ALA A 471 4.83 -19.62 -33.69
N VAL A 472 5.27 -18.37 -33.52
CA VAL A 472 4.41 -17.19 -33.32
C VAL A 472 4.90 -16.04 -34.20
N ASN A 473 3.95 -15.41 -34.90
CA ASN A 473 4.13 -14.14 -35.59
C ASN A 473 3.76 -12.99 -34.67
N ILE A 474 4.48 -11.87 -34.80
CA ILE A 474 4.18 -10.60 -34.13
C ILE A 474 3.74 -9.64 -35.23
N LYS A 475 2.60 -8.98 -35.05
CA LYS A 475 2.13 -7.90 -35.94
C LYS A 475 1.86 -6.64 -35.15
N GLU A 476 1.95 -5.48 -35.80
CA GLU A 476 1.35 -4.27 -35.25
C GLU A 476 -0.18 -4.35 -35.36
N SER A 477 -0.90 -3.74 -34.42
CA SER A 477 -2.37 -3.70 -34.45
C SER A 477 -2.94 -2.95 -35.66
N SER A 478 -2.13 -2.14 -36.35
CA SER A 478 -2.48 -1.34 -37.52
C SER A 478 -2.36 -2.06 -38.86
N ASP A 479 -1.75 -3.25 -38.92
CA ASP A 479 -1.46 -3.95 -40.17
C ASP A 479 -2.65 -4.77 -40.70
N ASN A 480 -3.20 -4.36 -41.84
CA ASN A 480 -4.22 -5.09 -42.60
C ASN A 480 -3.56 -6.06 -43.60
N TRP A 481 -3.04 -7.19 -43.13
CA TRP A 481 -2.65 -8.28 -44.03
C TRP A 481 -3.84 -9.18 -44.35
N GLY A 482 -4.14 -9.36 -45.63
CA GLY A 482 -4.93 -10.50 -46.10
C GLY A 482 -4.08 -11.77 -46.04
N SER A 483 -4.65 -12.83 -45.46
CA SER A 483 -4.18 -14.23 -45.34
C SER A 483 -2.65 -14.45 -45.15
N PRO A 484 -2.21 -15.07 -44.04
CA PRO A 484 -0.77 -15.25 -43.76
C PRO A 484 -0.06 -16.00 -44.89
N LYS A 485 0.90 -15.35 -45.57
CA LYS A 485 1.81 -16.04 -46.50
C LYS A 485 2.69 -16.99 -45.69
N LYS A 486 2.63 -18.29 -46.00
CA LYS A 486 3.57 -19.30 -45.50
C LYS A 486 5.02 -18.78 -45.66
N PRO A 487 5.86 -18.83 -44.62
CA PRO A 487 7.29 -18.50 -44.76
C PRO A 487 7.95 -19.40 -45.81
N SER A 488 8.85 -18.86 -46.62
CA SER A 488 9.68 -19.65 -47.53
C SER A 488 10.68 -20.52 -46.75
N ILE A 489 11.03 -21.66 -47.33
CA ILE A 489 11.81 -22.76 -46.72
C ILE A 489 13.28 -22.41 -46.38
N LEU A 490 13.77 -21.19 -46.66
CA LEU A 490 15.20 -20.89 -46.73
C LEU A 490 15.85 -20.11 -45.57
N ASP A 491 15.12 -19.64 -44.54
CA ASP A 491 15.70 -18.85 -43.44
C ASP A 491 16.02 -19.67 -42.16
N GLN A 492 16.66 -20.83 -42.29
CA GLN A 492 16.74 -21.83 -41.22
C GLN A 492 18.07 -21.95 -40.46
N ALA A 493 18.48 -20.88 -39.77
CA ALA A 493 19.39 -20.95 -38.62
C ALA A 493 19.07 -19.84 -37.59
N THR A 494 18.80 -20.22 -36.33
CA THR A 494 18.44 -19.36 -35.17
C THR A 494 17.25 -18.41 -35.39
N HIS A 495 16.02 -18.92 -35.30
CA HIS A 495 14.83 -18.09 -35.51
C HIS A 495 14.48 -17.27 -34.26
N ILE A 496 15.05 -16.07 -34.15
CA ILE A 496 14.47 -14.97 -33.37
C ILE A 496 13.65 -14.13 -34.36
N ARG A 497 12.37 -13.86 -34.07
CA ARG A 497 11.58 -12.87 -34.83
C ARG A 497 11.62 -11.55 -34.09
N THR A 498 12.01 -10.48 -34.77
CA THR A 498 12.12 -9.14 -34.19
C THR A 498 11.13 -8.19 -34.87
N LEU A 499 10.32 -7.48 -34.10
CA LEU A 499 9.48 -6.38 -34.56
C LEU A 499 9.79 -5.12 -33.77
N ILE A 500 10.01 -4.00 -34.45
CA ILE A 500 10.05 -2.68 -33.81
C ILE A 500 8.69 -2.05 -34.04
N ALA A 501 8.00 -1.75 -32.95
CA ALA A 501 6.64 -1.23 -32.99
C ALA A 501 6.38 -0.17 -31.93
N ASN A 502 5.19 0.44 -32.01
CA ASN A 502 4.61 1.18 -30.89
C ASN A 502 4.35 0.25 -29.68
N SER A 503 3.72 0.76 -28.62
CA SER A 503 3.42 -0.02 -27.41
C SER A 503 2.57 -1.27 -27.66
N GLN A 504 1.78 -1.33 -28.73
CA GLN A 504 0.79 -2.38 -28.97
C GLN A 504 1.16 -3.30 -30.12
N VAL A 505 1.21 -4.61 -29.84
CA VAL A 505 1.39 -5.66 -30.87
C VAL A 505 0.42 -6.82 -30.64
N THR A 506 0.12 -7.58 -31.69
CA THR A 506 -0.70 -8.79 -31.61
C THR A 506 0.15 -10.03 -31.93
N LEU A 507 0.10 -11.02 -31.05
CA LEU A 507 0.73 -12.32 -31.21
C LEU A 507 -0.21 -13.28 -31.96
N ILE A 508 0.23 -13.90 -33.04
CA ILE A 508 -0.56 -14.85 -33.85
C ILE A 508 0.19 -16.17 -33.96
N VAL A 509 -0.49 -17.31 -33.80
CA VAL A 509 0.15 -18.62 -34.04
C VAL A 509 0.50 -18.78 -35.51
N ALA A 510 1.79 -18.92 -35.81
CA ALA A 510 2.33 -18.96 -37.16
C ALA A 510 2.45 -20.37 -37.72
N ASP A 511 2.69 -21.35 -36.85
CA ASP A 511 2.75 -22.77 -37.19
C ASP A 511 1.75 -23.56 -36.33
N ALA A 512 0.65 -23.97 -36.95
CA ALA A 512 -0.37 -24.80 -36.29
C ALA A 512 0.15 -26.20 -35.90
N ASN A 513 1.31 -26.61 -36.41
CA ASN A 513 1.97 -27.86 -36.04
C ASN A 513 3.09 -27.67 -35.01
N TYR A 514 3.31 -26.45 -34.51
CA TYR A 514 4.21 -26.23 -33.39
C TYR A 514 3.47 -26.50 -32.09
N SER A 515 4.09 -27.27 -31.19
CA SER A 515 3.59 -27.46 -29.83
C SER A 515 4.72 -27.30 -28.82
N GLY A 516 4.67 -26.25 -28.00
CA GLY A 516 5.64 -26.04 -26.93
C GLY A 516 5.76 -24.61 -26.41
N TYR A 517 6.76 -24.38 -25.57
CA TYR A 517 7.04 -23.06 -25.02
C TYR A 517 7.62 -22.12 -26.07
N VAL A 518 7.19 -20.87 -25.99
CA VAL A 518 7.68 -19.72 -26.73
C VAL A 518 8.08 -18.66 -25.72
N ASN A 519 9.22 -18.03 -25.93
CA ASN A 519 9.70 -16.95 -25.11
C ASN A 519 9.61 -15.62 -25.86
N LEU A 520 9.29 -14.57 -25.12
CA LEU A 520 9.16 -13.20 -25.60
C LEU A 520 10.11 -12.32 -24.78
N LYS A 521 10.98 -11.58 -25.46
CA LYS A 521 11.78 -10.48 -24.89
C LYS A 521 11.28 -9.15 -25.43
N VAL A 522 11.09 -8.18 -24.56
CA VAL A 522 10.63 -6.83 -24.95
C VAL A 522 11.61 -5.78 -24.44
N TYR A 523 12.12 -4.96 -25.34
CA TYR A 523 13.06 -3.88 -25.06
C TYR A 523 12.40 -2.54 -25.35
N ALA A 524 12.72 -1.50 -24.58
CA ALA A 524 12.30 -0.13 -24.88
C ALA A 524 13.47 0.66 -25.48
N TYR A 525 13.19 1.52 -26.46
CA TYR A 525 14.20 2.37 -27.09
C TYR A 525 13.96 3.84 -26.77
N SER A 526 15.01 4.53 -26.31
CA SER A 526 14.99 5.98 -26.14
C SER A 526 16.04 6.64 -27.04
N PRO A 527 15.66 7.56 -27.94
CA PRO A 527 16.61 8.35 -28.73
C PRO A 527 17.55 9.18 -27.86
N SER A 528 17.13 9.55 -26.63
CA SER A 528 17.97 10.30 -25.69
C SER A 528 19.11 9.45 -25.12
N CYS A 529 18.90 8.14 -25.00
CA CYS A 529 19.93 7.17 -24.61
C CYS A 529 20.73 6.65 -25.81
N ASN A 530 20.12 6.69 -27.01
CA ASN A 530 20.61 6.02 -28.21
C ASN A 530 20.91 4.53 -27.99
N ASP A 531 20.12 3.87 -27.13
CA ASP A 531 20.28 2.46 -26.76
C ASP A 531 18.93 1.86 -26.32
N TYR A 532 18.87 0.53 -26.25
CA TYR A 532 17.76 -0.23 -25.71
C TYR A 532 17.91 -0.45 -24.20
N SER A 533 16.78 -0.58 -23.51
CA SER A 533 16.74 -1.07 -22.14
C SER A 533 17.20 -2.52 -22.02
N ASP A 534 17.42 -3.00 -20.80
CA ASP A 534 17.37 -4.45 -20.55
C ASP A 534 15.99 -5.03 -20.89
N PRO A 535 15.91 -6.28 -21.42
CA PRO A 535 14.64 -6.85 -21.84
C PRO A 535 13.76 -7.27 -20.65
N ALA A 536 12.46 -7.10 -20.80
CA ALA A 536 11.49 -7.86 -20.03
C ALA A 536 11.22 -9.21 -20.71
N GLU A 537 11.34 -10.31 -19.95
CA GLU A 537 11.26 -11.67 -20.48
C GLU A 537 10.00 -12.40 -20.00
N TYR A 538 9.34 -13.10 -20.93
CA TYR A 538 8.12 -13.88 -20.67
C TYR A 538 8.19 -15.22 -21.40
N SER A 539 7.52 -16.25 -20.86
CA SER A 539 7.41 -17.58 -21.46
C SER A 539 5.95 -18.04 -21.47
N PHE A 540 5.47 -18.56 -22.59
CA PHE A 540 4.09 -19.04 -22.73
C PHE A 540 3.99 -20.25 -23.66
N TRP A 541 2.96 -21.07 -23.46
CA TRP A 541 2.74 -22.27 -24.28
C TRP A 541 1.99 -21.95 -25.57
N VAL A 542 2.36 -22.60 -26.67
CA VAL A 542 1.67 -22.50 -27.96
C VAL A 542 1.41 -23.89 -28.53
N GLY A 543 0.18 -24.15 -28.98
CA GLY A 543 -0.15 -25.26 -29.86
C GLY A 543 -0.82 -26.49 -29.25
N SER A 544 -1.81 -27.01 -29.97
CA SER A 544 -2.64 -28.17 -29.61
C SER A 544 -1.88 -29.50 -29.63
N PRO A 545 -2.35 -30.55 -28.93
CA PRO A 545 -1.71 -31.86 -28.98
C PRO A 545 -1.72 -32.40 -30.41
N ILE A 546 -0.57 -32.87 -30.88
CA ILE A 546 -0.43 -33.45 -32.23
C ILE A 546 -0.58 -34.96 -32.09
N THR A 547 -1.63 -35.52 -32.68
CA THR A 547 -1.92 -36.96 -32.61
C THR A 547 -1.05 -37.74 -33.61
N PRO A 548 -0.32 -38.78 -33.18
CA PRO A 548 0.36 -39.73 -34.06
C PRO A 548 -0.62 -40.45 -34.98
N ASN A 549 -0.18 -40.79 -36.18
CA ASN A 549 -0.94 -41.63 -37.12
C ASN A 549 -0.18 -42.94 -37.37
N PHE A 550 -0.85 -44.09 -37.40
CA PHE A 550 -0.22 -45.32 -37.88
C PHE A 550 0.02 -45.24 -39.39
N THR A 551 1.17 -45.71 -39.86
CA THR A 551 1.44 -45.92 -41.27
C THR A 551 1.13 -47.37 -41.64
N GLY A 552 0.26 -47.56 -42.64
CA GLY A 552 -0.09 -48.89 -43.16
C GLY A 552 -1.57 -49.25 -43.03
N THR A 553 -1.85 -50.55 -43.04
CA THR A 553 -3.22 -51.11 -42.98
C THR A 553 -3.87 -50.81 -41.63
N THR A 554 -4.97 -50.06 -41.62
CA THR A 554 -5.80 -49.79 -40.43
C THR A 554 -6.55 -51.04 -39.92
N LYS A 555 -6.35 -52.19 -40.57
CA LYS A 555 -6.98 -53.47 -40.30
C LYS A 555 -5.99 -54.60 -40.44
N ILE A 556 -5.87 -55.43 -39.41
CA ILE A 556 -4.93 -56.54 -39.36
C ILE A 556 -5.70 -57.81 -39.02
N ASN A 557 -5.70 -58.79 -39.92
CA ASN A 557 -6.17 -60.14 -39.60
C ASN A 557 -5.05 -60.87 -38.87
N ALA A 558 -5.33 -61.38 -37.68
CA ALA A 558 -4.36 -62.09 -36.87
C ALA A 558 -4.97 -63.34 -36.26
N SER A 559 -4.11 -64.28 -35.84
CA SER A 559 -4.52 -65.46 -35.10
C SER A 559 -4.10 -65.34 -33.63
N ALA A 560 -4.82 -65.97 -32.72
CA ALA A 560 -4.35 -66.07 -31.33
C ALA A 560 -2.97 -66.75 -31.32
N GLY A 561 -2.00 -66.20 -30.58
CA GLY A 561 -0.62 -66.66 -30.57
C GLY A 561 0.28 -66.11 -31.69
N SER A 562 -0.20 -65.20 -32.54
CA SER A 562 0.61 -64.59 -33.62
C SER A 562 1.21 -63.24 -33.22
N GLN A 563 2.23 -62.83 -33.99
CA GLN A 563 2.90 -61.53 -33.88
C GLN A 563 2.74 -60.73 -35.18
N PHE A 564 2.69 -59.40 -35.06
CA PHE A 564 2.71 -58.48 -36.20
C PHE A 564 3.40 -57.17 -35.82
N ASN A 565 3.92 -56.46 -36.82
CA ASN A 565 4.59 -55.17 -36.61
C ASN A 565 3.66 -54.00 -36.90
N LEU A 566 3.81 -52.93 -36.12
CA LEU A 566 3.12 -51.65 -36.28
C LEU A 566 4.14 -50.52 -36.37
N THR A 567 3.92 -49.62 -37.32
CA THR A 567 4.70 -48.38 -37.44
C THR A 567 3.81 -47.18 -37.20
N LEU A 568 4.25 -46.31 -36.32
CA LEU A 568 3.61 -45.05 -35.95
C LEU A 568 4.42 -43.89 -36.50
N THR A 569 3.74 -43.00 -37.20
CA THR A 569 4.28 -41.76 -37.78
C THR A 569 3.60 -40.55 -37.19
N GLY A 570 4.40 -39.65 -36.63
CA GLY A 570 3.93 -38.37 -36.15
C GLY A 570 3.79 -38.38 -34.63
N GLY A 571 3.92 -37.20 -34.05
CA GLY A 571 4.11 -37.00 -32.63
C GLY A 571 5.34 -36.14 -32.45
N ASP A 572 5.12 -34.90 -32.01
CA ASP A 572 6.19 -34.10 -31.43
C ASP A 572 6.32 -34.46 -29.96
N ILE A 573 7.25 -35.38 -29.65
CA ILE A 573 7.50 -35.87 -28.28
C ILE A 573 8.19 -34.82 -27.41
N ARG A 574 8.50 -33.63 -27.92
CA ARG A 574 9.19 -32.60 -27.15
C ARG A 574 8.37 -32.06 -25.98
N THR A 575 7.05 -32.26 -25.95
CA THR A 575 6.17 -31.42 -25.13
C THR A 575 4.86 -32.07 -24.63
N GLY A 576 4.70 -33.40 -24.71
CA GLY A 576 3.47 -34.07 -24.26
C GLY A 576 3.64 -35.53 -23.82
N THR A 577 2.62 -36.08 -23.17
CA THR A 577 2.57 -37.51 -22.79
C THR A 577 1.97 -38.31 -23.94
N PHE A 578 2.67 -39.33 -24.40
CA PHE A 578 2.18 -40.26 -25.42
C PHE A 578 1.75 -41.57 -24.75
N ASN A 579 0.51 -42.00 -24.99
CA ASN A 579 0.04 -43.31 -24.54
C ASN A 579 -0.51 -44.12 -25.72
N LEU A 580 -0.10 -45.39 -25.74
CA LEU A 580 -0.71 -46.44 -26.55
C LEU A 580 -1.73 -47.17 -25.70
N VAL A 581 -2.98 -47.22 -26.17
CA VAL A 581 -4.05 -47.99 -25.54
C VAL A 581 -4.26 -49.25 -26.36
N TYR A 582 -4.01 -50.40 -25.74
CA TYR A 582 -4.15 -51.73 -26.32
C TYR A 582 -4.74 -52.69 -25.28
N PRO A 583 -5.24 -53.87 -25.68
CA PRO A 583 -5.80 -54.83 -24.74
C PRO A 583 -4.78 -55.20 -23.65
N SER A 584 -5.20 -55.16 -22.39
CA SER A 584 -4.31 -55.26 -21.22
C SER A 584 -3.50 -56.55 -21.12
N ASN A 585 -3.87 -57.58 -21.87
CA ASN A 585 -3.17 -58.86 -21.93
C ASN A 585 -2.23 -59.01 -23.13
N TRP A 586 -2.16 -58.03 -24.04
CA TRP A 586 -1.26 -58.06 -25.20
C TRP A 586 0.11 -57.49 -24.83
N ILE A 587 1.15 -57.96 -25.51
CA ILE A 587 2.53 -57.48 -25.30
C ILE A 587 2.91 -56.60 -26.48
N LEU A 588 3.39 -55.39 -26.19
CA LEU A 588 3.95 -54.45 -27.17
C LEU A 588 5.42 -54.20 -26.85
N ASP A 589 6.30 -54.62 -27.76
CA ASP A 589 7.74 -54.39 -27.66
C ASP A 589 8.17 -53.36 -28.69
N MET A 590 8.86 -52.29 -28.26
CA MET A 590 9.39 -51.28 -29.18
C MET A 590 10.60 -51.85 -29.95
N ILE A 591 10.60 -51.67 -31.27
CA ILE A 591 11.67 -52.13 -32.16
C ILE A 591 12.66 -50.97 -32.36
N GLY A 592 13.72 -50.95 -31.54
CA GLY A 592 14.79 -49.95 -31.61
C GLY A 592 14.38 -48.56 -31.13
N ASP A 593 15.29 -47.59 -31.29
CA ASP A 593 15.06 -46.20 -30.90
C ASP A 593 14.14 -45.46 -31.89
N PRO A 594 13.34 -44.48 -31.42
CA PRO A 594 12.51 -43.66 -32.29
C PRO A 594 13.31 -42.95 -33.38
N ILE A 595 12.86 -43.03 -34.63
CA ILE A 595 13.54 -42.43 -35.78
C ILE A 595 12.95 -41.04 -36.05
N GLN A 596 13.74 -39.98 -35.92
CA GLN A 596 13.27 -38.64 -36.25
C GLN A 596 13.10 -38.46 -37.76
N TYR A 597 11.95 -37.94 -38.21
CA TYR A 597 11.70 -37.58 -39.61
C TYR A 597 11.06 -36.19 -39.71
N GLY A 598 11.85 -35.16 -40.01
CA GLY A 598 11.38 -33.77 -40.08
C GLY A 598 11.28 -33.08 -38.70
N PHE A 599 10.60 -31.93 -38.65
CA PHE A 599 10.54 -31.06 -37.47
C PHE A 599 9.76 -31.70 -36.32
N GLY A 600 10.48 -32.27 -35.36
CA GLY A 600 9.91 -32.87 -34.15
C GLY A 600 9.11 -34.14 -34.35
N ARG A 601 8.94 -34.65 -35.57
CA ARG A 601 8.15 -35.87 -35.79
C ARG A 601 9.01 -37.10 -35.66
N TYR A 602 8.48 -38.12 -35.00
CA TYR A 602 9.18 -39.38 -34.77
C TYR A 602 8.40 -40.56 -35.34
N LEU A 603 9.16 -41.55 -35.80
CA LEU A 603 8.72 -42.86 -36.22
C LEU A 603 8.97 -43.84 -35.07
N PHE A 604 7.92 -44.53 -34.63
CA PHE A 604 8.01 -45.57 -33.62
C PHE A 604 7.58 -46.90 -34.22
N ASN A 605 8.42 -47.92 -34.07
CA ASN A 605 8.12 -49.27 -34.53
C ASN A 605 7.83 -50.16 -33.32
N TYR A 606 6.80 -50.99 -33.40
CA TYR A 606 6.41 -51.92 -32.36
C TYR A 606 6.17 -53.32 -32.93
N THR A 607 6.56 -54.35 -32.18
CA THR A 607 6.07 -55.72 -32.37
C THR A 607 4.96 -55.97 -31.38
N VAL A 608 3.79 -56.39 -31.89
CA VAL A 608 2.62 -56.74 -31.09
C VAL A 608 2.49 -58.25 -31.02
N THR A 609 2.43 -58.80 -29.81
CA THR A 609 2.20 -60.23 -29.56
C THR A 609 0.79 -60.45 -29.03
N ILE A 610 0.00 -61.26 -29.75
CA ILE A 610 -1.34 -61.66 -29.32
C ILE A 610 -1.23 -62.95 -28.51
N PRO A 611 -1.66 -62.98 -27.24
CA PRO A 611 -1.59 -64.19 -26.42
C PRO A 611 -2.36 -65.37 -27.02
N PRO A 612 -1.89 -66.61 -26.83
CA PRO A 612 -2.69 -67.81 -27.07
C PRO A 612 -4.01 -67.74 -26.29
N GLY A 613 -5.10 -68.24 -26.90
CA GLY A 613 -6.44 -68.23 -26.27
C GLY A 613 -7.17 -66.88 -26.31
N THR A 614 -6.64 -65.86 -26.99
CA THR A 614 -7.35 -64.59 -27.21
C THR A 614 -8.68 -64.83 -27.93
N PRO A 615 -9.84 -64.38 -27.39
CA PRO A 615 -11.15 -64.61 -27.99
C PRO A 615 -11.27 -64.02 -29.39
N ASN A 616 -12.01 -64.71 -30.26
CA ASN A 616 -12.27 -64.28 -31.64
C ASN A 616 -13.22 -63.07 -31.66
N ARG A 617 -12.66 -61.86 -31.77
CA ARG A 617 -13.38 -60.59 -31.93
C ARG A 617 -12.44 -59.52 -32.48
N ASN A 618 -12.99 -58.33 -32.70
CA ASN A 618 -12.22 -57.14 -33.07
C ASN A 618 -11.65 -56.47 -31.81
N TYR A 619 -10.38 -56.09 -31.86
CA TYR A 619 -9.69 -55.30 -30.85
C TYR A 619 -9.20 -54.01 -31.49
N ASN A 620 -9.23 -52.90 -30.76
CA ASN A 620 -8.71 -51.62 -31.23
C ASN A 620 -7.41 -51.28 -30.50
N ILE A 621 -6.43 -50.81 -31.25
CA ILE A 621 -5.25 -50.13 -30.73
C ILE A 621 -5.41 -48.65 -31.08
N SER A 622 -5.34 -47.79 -30.07
CA SER A 622 -5.46 -46.35 -30.21
C SER A 622 -4.26 -45.63 -29.60
N THR A 623 -4.07 -44.39 -30.02
CA THR A 623 -3.03 -43.50 -29.50
C THR A 623 -3.69 -42.28 -28.90
N SER A 624 -3.23 -41.86 -27.72
CA SER A 624 -3.57 -40.56 -27.14
C SER A 624 -2.33 -39.70 -26.96
N THR A 625 -2.42 -38.41 -27.26
CA THR A 625 -1.41 -37.42 -26.88
C THR A 625 -2.03 -36.32 -26.03
N SER A 626 -1.35 -35.94 -24.95
CA SER A 626 -1.77 -34.85 -24.07
C SER A 626 -0.69 -33.79 -23.89
N ASN A 627 -1.09 -32.52 -23.88
CA ASN A 627 -0.22 -31.37 -23.57
C ASN A 627 -1.01 -30.26 -22.85
N ALA A 628 -0.42 -29.08 -22.64
CA ALA A 628 -1.06 -27.96 -21.94
C ALA A 628 -2.35 -27.42 -22.62
N CYS A 629 -2.61 -27.80 -23.88
CA CYS A 629 -3.81 -27.43 -24.63
C CYS A 629 -4.93 -28.48 -24.64
N GLY A 630 -4.68 -29.71 -24.18
CA GLY A 630 -5.71 -30.75 -24.13
C GLY A 630 -5.19 -32.16 -24.34
N THR A 631 -6.10 -33.08 -24.66
CA THR A 631 -5.77 -34.46 -25.07
C THR A 631 -6.48 -34.79 -26.37
N THR A 632 -5.76 -35.40 -27.31
CA THR A 632 -6.34 -35.93 -28.56
C THR A 632 -6.16 -37.44 -28.59
N VAL A 633 -7.20 -38.16 -29.05
CA VAL A 633 -7.19 -39.62 -29.16
C VAL A 633 -7.58 -40.02 -30.58
N SER A 634 -6.84 -40.95 -31.16
CA SER A 634 -7.09 -41.45 -32.52
C SER A 634 -7.17 -42.97 -32.52
N ASN A 635 -8.28 -43.52 -33.04
CA ASN A 635 -8.52 -44.95 -33.21
C ASN A 635 -7.99 -45.38 -34.58
N LEU A 636 -6.84 -46.04 -34.61
CA LEU A 636 -6.11 -46.18 -35.87
C LEU A 636 -5.93 -47.62 -36.36
N VAL A 637 -5.95 -48.64 -35.49
CA VAL A 637 -5.78 -50.03 -35.93
C VAL A 637 -6.81 -50.96 -35.29
N THR A 638 -7.61 -51.60 -36.13
CA THR A 638 -8.49 -52.71 -35.73
C THR A 638 -7.81 -54.04 -36.03
N VAL A 639 -7.68 -54.89 -35.02
CA VAL A 639 -7.10 -56.23 -35.12
C VAL A 639 -8.20 -57.27 -35.00
N CYS A 640 -8.43 -58.04 -36.06
CA CYS A 640 -9.48 -59.06 -36.16
C CYS A 640 -8.87 -60.42 -35.84
N VAL A 641 -9.16 -60.96 -34.65
CA VAL A 641 -8.61 -62.26 -34.19
C VAL A 641 -9.56 -63.39 -34.58
N GLY A 642 -9.05 -64.39 -35.30
CA GLY A 642 -9.75 -65.66 -35.56
C GLY A 642 -10.95 -65.61 -36.51
N GLY A 643 -11.05 -64.57 -37.34
CA GLY A 643 -12.02 -64.45 -38.43
C GLY A 643 -11.75 -63.17 -39.23
N GLY A 644 -11.91 -63.22 -40.57
CA GLY A 644 -11.65 -62.06 -41.42
C GLY A 644 -12.55 -60.88 -41.06
N CYS A 645 -12.02 -59.66 -41.08
CA CYS A 645 -12.77 -58.45 -40.75
C CYS A 645 -14.05 -58.27 -41.60
N ARG A 646 -15.19 -58.81 -41.15
CA ARG A 646 -16.50 -58.61 -41.80
C ARG A 646 -17.17 -57.40 -41.16
N PHE A 647 -17.24 -56.32 -41.95
CA PHE A 647 -17.93 -55.04 -41.74
C PHE A 647 -18.20 -54.57 -40.30
N SER A 648 -17.42 -53.57 -39.86
CA SER A 648 -17.93 -52.44 -39.07
C SER A 648 -17.23 -51.17 -39.55
N SER A 649 -17.98 -50.07 -39.56
CA SER A 649 -17.57 -48.73 -39.99
C SER A 649 -16.28 -48.26 -39.31
N ALA A 650 -15.47 -47.49 -40.04
CA ALA A 650 -14.32 -46.80 -39.46
C ALA A 650 -14.78 -45.93 -38.27
N GLY A 651 -14.21 -46.13 -37.09
CA GLY A 651 -14.52 -45.31 -35.91
C GLY A 651 -14.32 -43.82 -36.20
N THR A 652 -15.23 -43.00 -35.67
CA THR A 652 -15.16 -41.54 -35.70
C THR A 652 -14.18 -41.07 -34.62
N ASN A 653 -13.18 -40.27 -35.00
CA ASN A 653 -12.25 -39.65 -34.03
C ASN A 653 -12.94 -38.46 -33.35
N TYR A 654 -12.72 -38.27 -32.05
CA TYR A 654 -13.21 -37.11 -31.31
C TYR A 654 -12.04 -36.36 -30.67
N SER A 655 -12.06 -35.03 -30.79
CA SER A 655 -11.13 -34.12 -30.13
C SER A 655 -11.84 -33.42 -28.97
N ILE A 656 -11.25 -33.46 -27.76
CA ILE A 656 -11.84 -32.92 -26.54
C ILE A 656 -10.99 -31.75 -26.03
N TYR A 657 -11.52 -30.52 -26.07
CA TYR A 657 -10.76 -29.30 -25.75
C TYR A 657 -11.64 -28.13 -25.30
N PRO A 658 -11.14 -27.19 -24.48
CA PRO A 658 -9.87 -27.26 -23.75
C PRO A 658 -9.95 -28.29 -22.62
N ASN A 659 -8.79 -28.82 -22.22
CA ASN A 659 -8.65 -29.68 -21.05
C ASN A 659 -7.28 -29.42 -20.41
N PRO A 660 -7.19 -28.67 -19.28
CA PRO A 660 -8.29 -28.34 -18.38
C PRO A 660 -9.31 -27.34 -18.94
N ALA A 661 -10.57 -27.46 -18.52
CA ALA A 661 -11.66 -26.58 -18.92
C ALA A 661 -12.09 -25.66 -17.79
N THR A 662 -12.34 -24.39 -18.11
CA THR A 662 -12.97 -23.43 -17.19
C THR A 662 -14.48 -23.43 -17.38
N ASP A 663 -14.95 -23.03 -18.57
CA ASP A 663 -16.37 -22.75 -18.80
C ASP A 663 -17.05 -23.80 -19.68
N ILE A 664 -16.32 -24.32 -20.66
CA ILE A 664 -16.82 -25.29 -21.64
C ILE A 664 -15.76 -26.33 -21.98
N VAL A 665 -16.23 -27.53 -22.33
CA VAL A 665 -15.47 -28.55 -23.03
C VAL A 665 -16.13 -28.80 -24.37
N ASN A 666 -15.40 -28.66 -25.47
CA ASN A 666 -15.86 -29.00 -26.81
C ASN A 666 -15.49 -30.44 -27.16
N ILE A 667 -16.38 -31.09 -27.90
CA ILE A 667 -16.21 -32.42 -28.51
C ILE A 667 -16.41 -32.26 -30.01
N THR A 668 -15.34 -32.42 -30.77
CA THR A 668 -15.35 -32.27 -32.23
C THR A 668 -15.03 -33.60 -32.91
N ALA A 669 -15.90 -34.06 -33.80
CA ALA A 669 -15.70 -35.26 -34.60
C ALA A 669 -14.84 -34.95 -35.84
N GLU A 670 -13.76 -35.68 -36.09
CA GLU A 670 -12.92 -35.48 -37.28
C GLU A 670 -13.52 -36.16 -38.53
N LYS A 671 -13.56 -35.44 -39.66
CA LYS A 671 -13.89 -36.02 -40.97
C LYS A 671 -12.74 -36.86 -41.51
N LYS A 672 -13.00 -38.12 -41.87
CA LYS A 672 -12.10 -38.87 -42.76
C LYS A 672 -12.31 -38.39 -44.20
N ASN A 673 -11.26 -37.86 -44.82
CA ASN A 673 -11.23 -37.59 -46.25
C ASN A 673 -11.50 -38.91 -47.00
N SER A 674 -12.60 -38.95 -47.74
CA SER A 674 -12.94 -40.07 -48.63
C SER A 674 -11.94 -40.14 -49.78
N VAL A 675 -11.41 -41.34 -50.01
CA VAL A 675 -10.81 -41.72 -51.29
C VAL A 675 -11.83 -41.46 -52.41
N GLN A 676 -11.38 -40.90 -53.53
CA GLN A 676 -12.20 -40.57 -54.71
C GLN A 676 -13.19 -41.70 -55.06
N GLY A 677 -14.48 -41.37 -55.14
CA GLY A 677 -15.47 -42.15 -55.90
C GLY A 677 -16.53 -42.94 -55.12
N GLN A 678 -16.58 -42.88 -53.79
CA GLN A 678 -17.72 -43.44 -53.03
C GLN A 678 -18.40 -42.39 -52.16
N SER A 679 -19.66 -42.09 -52.49
CA SER A 679 -20.57 -41.33 -51.65
C SER A 679 -20.88 -42.14 -50.38
N ILE A 680 -20.17 -41.80 -49.29
CA ILE A 680 -20.53 -42.29 -47.95
C ILE A 680 -21.85 -41.60 -47.58
N LYS A 681 -22.94 -42.37 -47.54
CA LYS A 681 -24.22 -41.95 -46.98
C LYS A 681 -23.97 -41.35 -45.59
N THR A 682 -24.25 -40.06 -45.45
CA THR A 682 -24.61 -39.34 -44.21
C THR A 682 -24.21 -40.05 -42.91
N MET A 683 -23.09 -39.64 -42.30
CA MET A 683 -22.75 -39.94 -40.91
C MET A 683 -23.80 -39.32 -39.97
N GLN A 684 -24.89 -40.06 -39.74
CA GLN A 684 -25.70 -39.93 -38.53
C GLN A 684 -25.66 -41.26 -37.81
N SER A 685 -24.52 -41.59 -37.19
CA SER A 685 -24.57 -42.45 -36.01
C SER A 685 -24.63 -41.53 -34.79
N LEU A 686 -25.85 -41.36 -34.29
CA LEU A 686 -26.17 -40.59 -33.08
C LEU A 686 -25.35 -41.14 -31.90
N ALA A 687 -24.27 -40.46 -31.53
CA ALA A 687 -23.48 -40.80 -30.36
C ALA A 687 -24.00 -40.05 -29.14
N ASP A 688 -24.12 -40.73 -28.02
CA ASP A 688 -24.51 -40.12 -26.74
C ASP A 688 -23.28 -39.96 -25.84
N TYR A 689 -23.25 -38.98 -24.96
CA TYR A 689 -22.17 -38.85 -23.98
C TYR A 689 -22.70 -38.89 -22.54
N ASN A 690 -21.84 -39.35 -21.63
CA ASN A 690 -22.02 -39.29 -20.19
C ASN A 690 -20.73 -38.73 -19.56
N LEU A 691 -20.85 -37.66 -18.78
CA LEU A 691 -19.76 -37.11 -17.99
C LEU A 691 -19.90 -37.57 -16.55
N PHE A 692 -18.88 -38.23 -16.01
CA PHE A 692 -18.83 -38.77 -14.65
C PHE A 692 -17.91 -37.91 -13.78
N ASN A 693 -18.24 -37.72 -12.51
CA ASN A 693 -17.29 -37.20 -11.53
C ASN A 693 -16.29 -38.28 -11.06
N ASN A 694 -15.33 -37.90 -10.24
CA ASN A 694 -14.32 -38.81 -9.66
C ASN A 694 -14.88 -39.95 -8.78
N GLN A 695 -16.17 -39.90 -8.40
CA GLN A 695 -16.86 -40.96 -7.67
C GLN A 695 -17.63 -41.92 -8.60
N GLY A 696 -17.54 -41.75 -9.92
CA GLY A 696 -18.25 -42.56 -10.90
C GLY A 696 -19.74 -42.23 -11.03
N LYS A 697 -20.20 -41.07 -10.55
CA LYS A 697 -21.58 -40.59 -10.71
C LYS A 697 -21.69 -39.73 -11.97
N VAL A 698 -22.68 -39.99 -12.82
CA VAL A 698 -22.99 -39.16 -14.00
C VAL A 698 -23.46 -37.78 -13.54
N VAL A 699 -22.72 -36.73 -13.92
CA VAL A 699 -23.03 -35.32 -13.63
C VAL A 699 -23.67 -34.61 -14.82
N ARG A 700 -23.38 -35.03 -16.05
CA ARG A 700 -24.07 -34.58 -17.27
C ARG A 700 -24.19 -35.71 -18.28
N LYS A 701 -25.20 -35.63 -19.14
CA LYS A 701 -25.39 -36.53 -20.28
C LYS A 701 -26.06 -35.79 -21.43
N GLY A 702 -25.81 -36.19 -22.66
CA GLY A 702 -26.42 -35.55 -23.83
C GLY A 702 -26.19 -36.34 -25.11
N LYS A 703 -26.68 -35.78 -26.22
CA LYS A 703 -26.48 -36.33 -27.57
C LYS A 703 -25.52 -35.45 -28.35
N LEU A 704 -24.64 -36.06 -29.15
CA LEU A 704 -23.81 -35.38 -30.12
C LEU A 704 -24.61 -35.22 -31.41
N SER A 705 -25.15 -34.03 -31.65
CA SER A 705 -26.06 -33.73 -32.77
C SER A 705 -25.39 -33.05 -33.96
N SER A 706 -24.17 -32.52 -33.77
CA SER A 706 -23.37 -31.83 -34.78
C SER A 706 -21.92 -32.33 -34.83
N GLU A 707 -21.15 -31.89 -35.82
CA GLU A 707 -19.71 -32.19 -35.95
C GLU A 707 -18.89 -31.61 -34.78
N SER A 708 -19.36 -30.50 -34.19
CA SER A 708 -18.79 -29.87 -33.01
C SER A 708 -19.90 -29.69 -31.99
N ASN A 709 -19.69 -30.16 -30.75
CA ASN A 709 -20.64 -30.04 -29.64
C ASN A 709 -19.92 -29.46 -28.43
N SER A 710 -20.64 -28.81 -27.54
CA SER A 710 -20.08 -28.21 -26.33
C SER A 710 -20.79 -28.74 -25.08
N ILE A 711 -20.02 -28.99 -24.03
CA ILE A 711 -20.49 -29.34 -22.70
C ILE A 711 -20.13 -28.19 -21.77
N GLU A 712 -21.13 -27.58 -21.14
CA GLU A 712 -20.91 -26.51 -20.15
C GLU A 712 -20.34 -27.09 -18.84
N THR A 713 -19.19 -26.57 -18.42
CA THR A 713 -18.48 -26.97 -17.19
C THR A 713 -18.50 -25.91 -16.10
N MET A 714 -18.91 -24.67 -16.40
CA MET A 714 -18.88 -23.52 -15.48
C MET A 714 -19.51 -23.77 -14.09
N ASN A 715 -20.54 -24.60 -14.02
CA ASN A 715 -21.26 -24.91 -12.77
C ASN A 715 -20.85 -26.24 -12.12
N LEU A 716 -19.81 -26.90 -12.63
CA LEU A 716 -19.30 -28.14 -12.05
C LEU A 716 -18.16 -27.83 -11.07
N PRO A 717 -18.08 -28.52 -9.92
CA PRO A 717 -16.95 -28.36 -9.01
C PRO A 717 -15.62 -28.63 -9.70
N LYS A 718 -14.59 -27.85 -9.35
CA LYS A 718 -13.22 -28.07 -9.82
C LYS A 718 -12.75 -29.48 -9.47
N GLY A 719 -12.11 -30.18 -10.40
CA GLY A 719 -11.64 -31.55 -10.16
C GLY A 719 -11.58 -32.42 -11.41
N LEU A 720 -11.35 -33.72 -11.18
CA LEU A 720 -11.24 -34.75 -12.23
C LEU A 720 -12.61 -35.35 -12.58
N TYR A 721 -12.86 -35.45 -13.88
CA TYR A 721 -14.06 -36.00 -14.48
C TYR A 721 -13.69 -37.02 -15.57
N TYR A 722 -14.63 -37.90 -15.90
CA TYR A 722 -14.49 -38.91 -16.94
C TYR A 722 -15.61 -38.76 -17.96
N LEU A 723 -15.29 -38.41 -19.19
CA LEU A 723 -16.24 -38.32 -20.30
C LEU A 723 -16.30 -39.65 -21.04
N HIS A 724 -17.46 -40.26 -21.11
CA HIS A 724 -17.72 -41.43 -21.95
C HIS A 724 -18.56 -41.01 -23.16
N ILE A 725 -18.09 -41.28 -24.38
CA ILE A 725 -18.84 -41.09 -25.63
C ILE A 725 -19.21 -42.47 -26.18
N ASN A 726 -20.51 -42.74 -26.25
CA ASN A 726 -21.10 -43.98 -26.72
C ASN A 726 -21.47 -43.82 -28.21
N SER A 727 -20.72 -44.47 -29.10
CA SER A 727 -20.97 -44.46 -30.55
C SER A 727 -21.26 -45.89 -31.04
N GLY A 728 -22.54 -46.27 -31.08
CA GLY A 728 -22.96 -47.62 -31.46
C GLY A 728 -22.44 -48.70 -30.48
N ASN A 729 -21.56 -49.58 -30.97
CA ASN A 729 -20.93 -50.65 -30.17
C ASN A 729 -19.62 -50.20 -29.48
N GLU A 730 -19.23 -48.92 -29.60
CA GLU A 730 -17.99 -48.39 -29.04
C GLU A 730 -18.26 -47.40 -27.89
N ILE A 731 -17.42 -47.44 -26.86
CA ILE A 731 -17.40 -46.47 -25.75
C ILE A 731 -15.99 -45.86 -25.69
N ILE A 732 -15.88 -44.58 -26.00
CA ILE A 732 -14.66 -43.79 -25.87
C ILE A 732 -14.66 -43.19 -24.46
N LYS A 733 -13.52 -43.22 -23.76
CA LYS A 733 -13.40 -42.73 -22.38
C LYS A 733 -12.25 -41.76 -22.26
N GLU A 734 -12.54 -40.55 -21.79
CA GLU A 734 -11.57 -39.46 -21.66
C GLU A 734 -11.56 -38.89 -20.25
N GLN A 735 -10.41 -38.45 -19.78
CA GLN A 735 -10.28 -37.70 -18.52
C GLN A 735 -10.37 -36.20 -18.80
N ILE A 736 -11.16 -35.49 -18.01
CA ILE A 736 -11.32 -34.03 -18.10
C ILE A 736 -11.03 -33.41 -16.74
N ILE A 737 -10.25 -32.34 -16.72
CA ILE A 737 -10.00 -31.52 -15.53
C ILE A 737 -10.83 -30.24 -15.65
N ILE A 738 -11.60 -29.92 -14.62
CA ILE A 738 -12.35 -28.65 -14.52
C ILE A 738 -11.63 -27.73 -13.53
N GLN A 739 -11.35 -26.49 -13.93
CA GLN A 739 -10.49 -25.53 -13.24
C GLN A 739 -11.19 -24.36 -12.58
#